data_AF-A0A7J4U5L8-F1
#
_entry.id   AF-A0A7J4U5L8-F1
#
_cell.length_a   1.000
_cell.length_b   1.000
_cell.length_c   1.000
_cell.angle_alpha   90.00
_cell.angle_beta   90.00
_cell.angle_gamma   90.00
#
_symmetry.space_group_name_H-M   'P 1'
#
loop_
_entity.id
_entity.type
_entity.pdbx_description
1 polymer ?
#
loop_
_entity_poly.entity_id
_entity_poly.type
_entity_poly.pdbx_seq_one_letter_code
_entity_poly.pdbx_strand_id
1 'polypeptide(L)'
;MIPAVFAVERYSYENAEKLKPLINWREYNANAFQEAANDNKPVFLLLTAPSWCYWCQVYESEDYLFNADVVNYINKNFIPVYVDADKRQDLTRQYLEGGWPSTTILSPQGKRIAGFSGPRPPNVMLSTMQQALDSVKNNITSAKHTYNYVPLPEHILTVGELKQLIDSYIAYNIQMYDPIYGSFGSGQKFPQPRTSDFFLDTYEKAYDKKYLLMIVNTLHNEYTNISELKNNYNLFDPVEGGFHRYGTTRDYTPPHYEKMLYDNARLLKTYYRLYTLSNDSIAQEVTNKTLNMLLSWYDSNGGFASNTDASPEERYYSLIDRPKEKPRLERTKYTDWNSEAIITFLYIWNKTIDKKYYDIAKDTLDFYKINMLTNNDGVYHYITPSGEKGITGSLTDNAYMLLAFTDAAQYDNNYLYNAEQIANYTLDNLYDWNSSGFFERHSNDIESYAPGENILLNKPSEENGIMVYAYIRLYELTKEPLYLDVAVRTLGTLSNNIGGLDRGYYYIKASEEILEKNYLKDFNKNKPVMDKLYDTRRKDFWLNNVLNGTETFNSLMIIMMIIAFIAGLISFISPCTLPILPAYIGYALKTSKKNIFIMSVSFFIGLSLVFSLLGMTSTILGGFLKQNIPLFTQIAGALIILLGIYILTGIGFSGFNVYANKSKTIIGGLLTGATLGIAWTPCIGPILVSILILASTVGNFLSGGLLLFMYSIGLSIPLILASLYMKRHDDSKLWNILKGKMIKTKVWKKDIEIHSTTLISGILFILLGMAILTGTITYLNRYVAYAPIQKTMFKIEEFLLLFLK
;
A
#
# COMPACT_ATOMS: atom_id res chain seq x y z
N MET A 1 18.34 -36.91 -16.82
CA MET A 1 17.00 -37.35 -16.37
C MET A 1 17.13 -37.72 -14.90
N ILE A 2 16.52 -36.93 -14.02
CA ILE A 2 16.42 -37.25 -12.60
C ILE A 2 15.33 -38.33 -12.47
N PRO A 3 15.53 -39.43 -11.73
CA PRO A 3 14.47 -40.42 -11.56
C PRO A 3 13.25 -39.77 -10.90
N ALA A 4 12.03 -40.17 -11.30
CA ALA A 4 10.79 -39.52 -10.88
C ALA A 4 10.69 -39.33 -9.35
N VAL A 5 11.08 -40.34 -8.57
CA VAL A 5 11.11 -40.30 -7.09
C VAL A 5 12.01 -39.17 -6.57
N PHE A 6 13.19 -38.98 -7.15
CA PHE A 6 14.12 -37.90 -6.78
C PHE A 6 13.62 -36.52 -7.25
N ALA A 7 12.89 -36.45 -8.36
CA ALA A 7 12.27 -35.20 -8.79
C ALA A 7 11.12 -34.79 -7.84
N VAL A 8 10.40 -35.76 -7.27
CA VAL A 8 9.30 -35.53 -6.32
C VAL A 8 9.79 -34.95 -5.00
N GLU A 9 10.81 -35.55 -4.36
CA GLU A 9 11.37 -34.99 -3.12
C GLU A 9 12.03 -33.63 -3.34
N ARG A 10 12.56 -33.41 -4.54
CA ARG A 10 13.28 -32.18 -4.88
C ARG A 10 12.36 -31.01 -5.17
N TYR A 11 11.17 -31.27 -5.74
CA TYR A 11 10.15 -30.26 -6.05
C TYR A 11 8.91 -30.48 -5.16
N SER A 12 9.10 -30.36 -3.85
CA SER A 12 8.02 -30.48 -2.85
C SER A 12 7.94 -29.23 -1.98
N TYR A 13 6.77 -29.03 -1.37
CA TYR A 13 6.55 -27.97 -0.37
C TYR A 13 7.56 -28.07 0.79
N GLU A 14 7.79 -29.26 1.33
CA GLU A 14 8.71 -29.46 2.46
C GLU A 14 10.15 -29.11 2.09
N ASN A 15 10.59 -29.42 0.87
CA ASN A 15 11.92 -29.06 0.41
C ASN A 15 12.05 -27.55 0.19
N ALA A 16 11.05 -26.91 -0.43
CA ALA A 16 11.01 -25.45 -0.59
C ALA A 16 11.08 -24.74 0.78
N GLU A 17 10.27 -25.16 1.75
CA GLU A 17 10.29 -24.61 3.12
C GLU A 17 11.63 -24.84 3.83
N LYS A 18 12.29 -25.98 3.59
CA LYS A 18 13.64 -26.25 4.12
C LYS A 18 14.70 -25.31 3.53
N LEU A 19 14.59 -24.96 2.24
CA LEU A 19 15.55 -24.09 1.55
C LEU A 19 15.27 -22.60 1.78
N LYS A 20 14.04 -22.24 2.12
CA LYS A 20 13.57 -20.87 2.37
C LYS A 20 14.50 -20.00 3.23
N PRO A 21 15.13 -20.50 4.32
CA PRO A 21 16.05 -19.70 5.13
C PRO A 21 17.37 -19.29 4.44
N LEU A 22 17.68 -19.83 3.25
CA LEU A 22 18.90 -19.48 2.52
C LEU A 22 18.86 -18.05 1.95
N ILE A 23 17.67 -17.52 1.68
CA ILE A 23 17.47 -16.11 1.29
C ILE A 23 16.93 -15.36 2.51
N ASN A 24 17.47 -14.16 2.76
CA ASN A 24 17.10 -13.33 3.89
C ASN A 24 15.73 -12.66 3.66
N TRP A 25 14.65 -13.41 3.57
CA TRP A 25 13.33 -12.88 3.23
C TRP A 25 12.82 -11.84 4.24
N ARG A 26 12.18 -10.79 3.73
CA ARG A 26 11.35 -9.86 4.49
C ARG A 26 9.88 -10.14 4.16
N GLU A 27 9.01 -9.81 5.09
CA GLU A 27 7.57 -9.70 4.81
C GLU A 27 7.28 -8.44 3.99
N TYR A 28 6.17 -8.45 3.25
CA TYR A 28 5.71 -7.26 2.55
C TYR A 28 5.07 -6.28 3.53
N ASN A 29 5.82 -5.27 3.94
CA ASN A 29 5.40 -4.25 4.88
C ASN A 29 6.18 -2.94 4.69
N ALA A 30 5.74 -1.87 5.34
CA ALA A 30 6.37 -0.55 5.26
C ALA A 30 7.87 -0.59 5.61
N ASN A 31 8.28 -1.45 6.56
CA ASN A 31 9.68 -1.56 6.99
C ASN A 31 10.59 -2.10 5.88
N ALA A 32 10.15 -3.10 5.11
CA ALA A 32 10.93 -3.65 4.00
C ALA A 32 11.21 -2.59 2.91
N PHE A 33 10.21 -1.75 2.61
CA PHE A 33 10.36 -0.66 1.63
C PHE A 33 11.16 0.51 2.19
N GLN A 34 11.08 0.76 3.50
CA GLN A 34 11.96 1.73 4.16
C GLN A 34 13.42 1.27 4.17
N GLU A 35 13.67 -0.03 4.41
CA GLU A 35 14.99 -0.65 4.28
C GLU A 35 15.52 -0.48 2.85
N ALA A 36 14.71 -0.81 1.84
CA ALA A 36 15.06 -0.66 0.44
C ALA A 36 15.48 0.77 0.10
N ALA A 37 14.69 1.76 0.53
CA ALA A 37 14.97 3.18 0.33
C ALA A 37 16.25 3.64 1.06
N ASN A 38 16.48 3.19 2.29
CA ASN A 38 17.65 3.56 3.10
C ASN A 38 18.95 2.97 2.54
N ASP A 39 18.92 1.70 2.14
CA ASP A 39 20.06 0.97 1.59
C ASP A 39 20.28 1.27 0.10
N ASN A 40 19.33 1.97 -0.54
CA ASN A 40 19.28 2.20 -1.98
C ASN A 40 19.40 0.89 -2.78
N LYS A 41 18.70 -0.15 -2.31
CA LYS A 41 18.66 -1.47 -2.94
C LYS A 41 17.27 -1.72 -3.55
N PRO A 42 17.19 -2.28 -4.76
CA PRO A 42 15.91 -2.72 -5.33
C PRO A 42 15.27 -3.82 -4.48
N VAL A 43 13.95 -3.90 -4.54
CA VAL A 43 13.17 -4.98 -3.92
C VAL A 43 13.03 -6.13 -4.91
N PHE A 44 13.39 -7.33 -4.48
CA PHE A 44 13.08 -8.57 -5.20
C PHE A 44 11.81 -9.15 -4.59
N LEU A 45 10.66 -8.94 -5.23
CA LEU A 45 9.36 -9.38 -4.76
C LEU A 45 9.01 -10.72 -5.39
N LEU A 46 8.92 -11.77 -4.59
CA LEU A 46 8.44 -13.08 -5.00
C LEU A 46 6.99 -13.27 -4.56
N LEU A 47 6.09 -13.42 -5.53
CA LEU A 47 4.73 -13.92 -5.31
C LEU A 47 4.73 -15.42 -5.62
N THR A 48 4.30 -16.22 -4.65
CA THR A 48 4.24 -17.68 -4.77
C THR A 48 3.01 -18.22 -4.05
N ALA A 49 2.46 -19.33 -4.52
CA ALA A 49 1.35 -20.03 -3.86
C ALA A 49 1.92 -21.33 -3.25
N PRO A 50 2.51 -21.26 -2.04
CA PRO A 50 3.42 -22.29 -1.57
C PRO A 50 2.74 -23.64 -1.37
N SER A 51 1.46 -23.67 -1.00
CA SER A 51 0.74 -24.92 -0.73
C SER A 51 0.52 -25.73 -2.01
N TRP A 52 -0.19 -25.16 -2.98
CA TRP A 52 -0.75 -25.96 -4.09
C TRP A 52 -0.01 -25.83 -5.42
N CYS A 53 0.86 -24.84 -5.60
CA CYS A 53 1.45 -24.55 -6.91
C CYS A 53 2.70 -25.40 -7.19
N TYR A 54 2.58 -26.38 -8.09
CA TYR A 54 3.72 -27.20 -8.53
C TYR A 54 4.87 -26.38 -9.12
N TRP A 55 4.58 -25.45 -10.04
CA TRP A 55 5.63 -24.63 -10.67
C TRP A 55 6.35 -23.70 -9.68
N CYS A 56 5.69 -23.37 -8.57
CA CYS A 56 6.27 -22.60 -7.49
C CYS A 56 7.31 -23.46 -6.75
N GLN A 57 6.97 -24.71 -6.41
CA GLN A 57 7.90 -25.67 -5.82
C GLN A 57 9.10 -25.98 -6.74
N VAL A 58 8.88 -26.07 -8.06
CA VAL A 58 9.97 -26.21 -9.05
C VAL A 58 10.89 -24.99 -9.02
N TYR A 59 10.34 -23.78 -9.02
CA TYR A 59 11.12 -22.55 -8.99
C TYR A 59 11.88 -22.38 -7.66
N GLU A 60 11.26 -22.76 -6.55
CA GLU A 60 11.81 -22.73 -5.19
C GLU A 60 12.72 -23.94 -4.89
N SER A 61 13.47 -24.40 -5.89
CA SER A 61 14.45 -25.48 -5.77
C SER A 61 15.89 -24.99 -6.03
N GLU A 62 16.87 -25.84 -5.71
CA GLU A 62 18.29 -25.58 -5.94
C GLU A 62 18.67 -25.47 -7.44
N ASP A 63 17.81 -25.96 -8.33
CA ASP A 63 18.00 -25.84 -9.78
C ASP A 63 17.71 -24.41 -10.29
N TYR A 64 16.95 -23.62 -9.52
CA TYR A 64 16.44 -22.32 -9.91
C TYR A 64 16.73 -21.27 -8.82
N LEU A 65 15.73 -20.88 -8.02
CA LEU A 65 15.82 -19.76 -7.07
C LEU A 65 16.87 -19.99 -5.98
N PHE A 66 16.94 -21.22 -5.44
CA PHE A 66 17.91 -21.57 -4.39
C PHE A 66 19.26 -22.06 -4.92
N ASN A 67 19.53 -21.84 -6.20
CA ASN A 67 20.88 -22.00 -6.72
C ASN A 67 21.85 -21.07 -5.96
N ALA A 68 23.01 -21.59 -5.56
CA ALA A 68 23.95 -20.86 -4.69
C ALA A 68 24.36 -19.49 -5.24
N ASP A 69 24.57 -19.35 -6.55
CA ASP A 69 24.95 -18.07 -7.16
C ASP A 69 23.80 -17.06 -7.11
N VAL A 70 22.57 -17.52 -7.34
CA VAL A 70 21.34 -16.70 -7.29
C VAL A 70 21.09 -16.23 -5.87
N VAL A 71 21.13 -17.13 -4.88
CA VAL A 71 20.97 -16.82 -3.45
C VAL A 71 21.98 -15.77 -3.00
N ASN A 72 23.26 -15.99 -3.29
CA ASN A 72 24.32 -15.06 -2.94
C ASN A 72 24.11 -13.69 -3.59
N TYR A 73 23.66 -13.66 -4.85
CA TYR A 73 23.41 -12.42 -5.56
C TYR A 73 22.21 -11.64 -5.00
N ILE A 74 21.11 -12.31 -4.68
CA ILE A 74 19.91 -11.72 -4.07
C ILE A 74 20.26 -11.12 -2.71
N ASN A 75 20.84 -11.92 -1.81
CA ASN A 75 21.17 -11.49 -0.44
C ASN A 75 22.13 -10.30 -0.40
N LYS A 76 23.03 -10.19 -1.39
CA LYS A 76 24.00 -9.11 -1.49
C LYS A 76 23.40 -7.81 -2.02
N ASN A 77 22.56 -7.88 -3.06
CA ASN A 77 22.22 -6.71 -3.86
C ASN A 77 20.75 -6.25 -3.76
N PHE A 78 19.86 -7.06 -3.19
CA PHE A 78 18.42 -6.77 -3.14
C PHE A 78 17.89 -6.79 -1.70
N ILE A 79 16.70 -6.22 -1.53
CA ILE A 79 15.79 -6.52 -0.42
C ILE A 79 14.80 -7.59 -0.90
N PRO A 80 15.07 -8.90 -0.68
CA PRO A 80 14.12 -9.96 -0.99
C PRO A 80 12.88 -9.91 -0.10
N VAL A 81 11.71 -9.85 -0.73
CA VAL A 81 10.39 -9.87 -0.09
C VAL A 81 9.62 -11.09 -0.58
N TYR A 82 9.13 -11.89 0.36
CA TYR A 82 8.36 -13.10 0.10
C TYR A 82 6.89 -12.83 0.35
N VAL A 83 6.03 -13.20 -0.61
CA VAL A 83 4.59 -13.03 -0.51
C VAL A 83 3.89 -14.33 -0.88
N ASP A 84 3.11 -14.83 0.07
CA ASP A 84 2.12 -15.87 -0.17
C ASP A 84 0.94 -15.25 -0.91
N ALA A 85 0.75 -15.70 -2.14
CA ALA A 85 -0.25 -15.27 -3.10
C ALA A 85 -1.68 -15.42 -2.63
N ASP A 86 -1.96 -16.51 -1.91
CA ASP A 86 -3.30 -16.79 -1.41
C ASP A 86 -3.58 -15.89 -0.20
N LYS A 87 -2.59 -15.63 0.66
CA LYS A 87 -2.74 -14.73 1.81
C LYS A 87 -2.79 -13.25 1.42
N ARG A 88 -2.24 -12.87 0.27
CA ARG A 88 -2.12 -11.49 -0.22
C ARG A 88 -2.57 -11.36 -1.67
N GLN A 89 -3.80 -11.78 -1.96
CA GLN A 89 -4.42 -11.68 -3.28
C GLN A 89 -4.45 -10.23 -3.81
N ASP A 90 -4.53 -9.28 -2.90
CA ASP A 90 -4.45 -7.85 -3.15
C ASP A 90 -3.12 -7.45 -3.82
N LEU A 91 -2.00 -8.03 -3.37
CA LEU A 91 -0.68 -7.85 -3.98
C LEU A 91 -0.54 -8.66 -5.25
N THR A 92 -1.12 -9.86 -5.30
CA THR A 92 -1.18 -10.68 -6.51
C THR A 92 -1.76 -9.88 -7.68
N ARG A 93 -2.92 -9.24 -7.51
CA ARG A 93 -3.54 -8.42 -8.58
C ARG A 93 -2.65 -7.29 -9.05
N GLN A 94 -1.93 -6.68 -8.13
CA GLN A 94 -1.07 -5.55 -8.41
C GLN A 94 0.24 -5.98 -9.07
N TYR A 95 0.81 -7.12 -8.67
CA TYR A 95 2.19 -7.50 -8.96
C TYR A 95 2.39 -8.73 -9.87
N LEU A 96 1.35 -9.51 -10.17
CA LEU A 96 1.46 -10.73 -10.99
C LEU A 96 1.99 -10.46 -12.42
N GLU A 97 3.06 -11.17 -12.80
CA GLU A 97 3.71 -11.10 -14.11
C GLU A 97 3.14 -12.17 -15.08
N GLY A 98 1.82 -12.20 -15.23
CA GLY A 98 1.11 -13.09 -16.15
C GLY A 98 0.90 -14.54 -15.67
N GLY A 99 1.63 -15.02 -14.65
CA GLY A 99 1.47 -16.38 -14.13
C GLY A 99 2.30 -16.67 -12.89
N TRP A 100 2.21 -17.91 -12.40
CA TRP A 100 2.85 -18.37 -11.15
C TRP A 100 4.09 -19.24 -11.41
N PRO A 101 5.09 -19.23 -10.52
CA PRO A 101 5.39 -18.15 -9.57
C PRO A 101 5.72 -16.85 -10.31
N SER A 102 5.66 -15.71 -9.63
CA SER A 102 5.91 -14.40 -10.23
C SER A 102 6.97 -13.64 -9.45
N THR A 103 8.00 -13.17 -10.16
CA THR A 103 9.05 -12.31 -9.60
C THR A 103 8.92 -10.92 -10.18
N THR A 104 8.72 -9.93 -9.32
CA THR A 104 8.75 -8.51 -9.68
C THR A 104 9.94 -7.83 -9.04
N ILE A 105 10.69 -7.05 -9.82
CA ILE A 105 11.78 -6.21 -9.31
C ILE A 105 11.29 -4.77 -9.24
N LEU A 106 11.29 -4.22 -8.02
CA LEU A 106 10.90 -2.84 -7.75
C LEU A 106 12.15 -1.99 -7.47
N SER A 107 12.08 -0.71 -7.80
CA SER A 107 13.08 0.27 -7.37
C SER A 107 13.08 0.40 -5.84
N PRO A 108 14.11 1.02 -5.24
CA PRO A 108 14.12 1.35 -3.82
C PRO A 108 12.90 2.19 -3.35
N GLN A 109 12.17 2.80 -4.30
CA GLN A 109 10.96 3.60 -4.06
C GLN A 109 9.66 2.85 -4.40
N GLY A 110 9.73 1.54 -4.69
CA GLY A 110 8.56 0.72 -4.98
C GLY A 110 8.06 0.76 -6.43
N LYS A 111 8.76 1.43 -7.36
CA LYS A 111 8.35 1.45 -8.77
C LYS A 111 8.78 0.19 -9.50
N ARG A 112 7.88 -0.46 -10.26
CA ARG A 112 8.23 -1.62 -11.10
C ARG A 112 9.32 -1.29 -12.12
N ILE A 113 10.39 -2.10 -12.15
CA ILE A 113 11.52 -2.00 -13.08
C ILE A 113 11.49 -3.15 -14.09
N ALA A 114 11.32 -4.37 -13.59
CA ALA A 114 11.33 -5.59 -14.39
C ALA A 114 10.47 -6.64 -13.69
N GLY A 115 10.14 -7.71 -14.40
CA GLY A 115 9.55 -8.90 -13.79
C GLY A 115 9.39 -10.03 -14.78
N PHE A 116 9.10 -11.21 -14.26
CA PHE A 116 8.91 -12.43 -15.02
C PHE A 116 8.09 -13.44 -14.22
N SER A 117 7.44 -14.36 -14.92
CA SER A 117 6.76 -15.52 -14.34
C SER A 117 7.41 -16.84 -14.75
N GLY A 118 7.11 -17.87 -13.96
CA GLY A 118 7.55 -19.25 -14.15
C GLY A 118 9.01 -19.48 -13.76
N PRO A 119 9.46 -20.76 -13.70
CA PRO A 119 10.86 -21.08 -13.47
C PRO A 119 11.77 -20.49 -14.54
N ARG A 120 12.87 -19.84 -14.12
CA ARG A 120 13.85 -19.21 -15.03
C ARG A 120 15.26 -19.75 -14.76
N PRO A 121 16.01 -20.18 -15.78
CA PRO A 121 17.39 -20.62 -15.61
C PRO A 121 18.24 -19.59 -14.82
N PRO A 122 19.14 -20.02 -13.92
CA PRO A 122 19.92 -19.12 -13.07
C PRO A 122 20.66 -18.00 -13.81
N ASN A 123 21.27 -18.30 -14.96
CA ASN A 123 21.97 -17.31 -15.78
C ASN A 123 21.04 -16.21 -16.32
N VAL A 124 19.80 -16.56 -16.69
CA VAL A 124 18.79 -15.59 -17.15
C VAL A 124 18.34 -14.70 -15.99
N MET A 125 18.09 -15.29 -14.81
CA MET A 125 17.72 -14.53 -13.61
C MET A 125 18.80 -13.53 -13.23
N LEU A 126 20.06 -13.98 -13.18
CA LEU A 126 21.21 -13.12 -12.86
C LEU A 126 21.33 -11.95 -13.85
N SER A 127 21.17 -12.21 -15.16
CA SER A 127 21.17 -11.16 -16.19
C SER A 127 20.05 -10.14 -15.97
N THR A 128 18.81 -10.59 -15.72
CA THR A 128 17.67 -9.68 -15.46
C THR A 128 17.91 -8.84 -14.21
N MET A 129 18.40 -9.46 -13.12
CA MET A 129 18.71 -8.76 -11.89
C MET A 129 19.86 -7.75 -12.06
N GLN A 130 20.87 -8.06 -12.88
CA GLN A 130 21.96 -7.14 -13.18
C GLN A 130 21.46 -5.91 -13.97
N GLN A 131 20.64 -6.11 -14.99
CA GLN A 131 20.03 -5.01 -15.75
C GLN A 131 19.16 -4.11 -14.87
N ALA A 132 18.41 -4.70 -13.94
CA ALA A 132 17.61 -3.94 -12.99
C ALA A 132 18.48 -3.10 -12.04
N LEU A 133 19.57 -3.67 -11.50
CA LEU A 133 20.52 -2.95 -10.65
C LEU A 133 21.20 -1.79 -11.39
N ASP A 134 21.59 -2.00 -12.64
CA ASP A 134 22.18 -0.94 -13.46
C ASP A 134 21.18 0.18 -13.75
N SER A 135 19.90 -0.16 -13.93
CA SER A 135 18.82 0.82 -14.08
C SER A 135 18.64 1.67 -12.81
N VAL A 136 18.71 1.07 -11.61
CA VAL A 136 18.64 1.80 -10.34
C VAL A 136 19.85 2.73 -10.15
N LYS A 137 21.06 2.27 -10.51
CA LYS A 137 22.28 3.10 -10.42
C LYS A 137 22.22 4.32 -11.33
N ASN A 138 21.65 4.17 -12.52
CA ASN A 138 21.63 5.21 -13.54
C ASN A 138 20.45 6.18 -13.40
N ASN A 139 19.36 5.78 -12.73
CA ASN A 139 18.15 6.59 -12.55
C ASN A 139 17.76 6.69 -11.07
N ILE A 140 18.23 7.73 -10.39
CA ILE A 140 17.70 8.12 -9.08
C ILE A 140 16.46 8.99 -9.31
N THR A 141 15.32 8.37 -9.58
CA THR A 141 14.04 9.11 -9.56
C THR A 141 13.38 8.93 -8.20
N SER A 142 13.50 9.95 -7.35
CA SER A 142 12.61 10.16 -6.21
C SER A 142 11.22 10.51 -6.76
N ALA A 143 10.41 9.50 -7.09
CA ALA A 143 9.02 9.71 -7.46
C ALA A 143 8.15 9.59 -6.21
N LYS A 144 7.44 10.66 -5.86
CA LYS A 144 6.34 10.61 -4.90
C LYS A 144 5.28 9.64 -5.42
N HIS A 145 4.71 8.80 -4.58
CA HIS A 145 3.56 7.98 -4.97
C HIS A 145 2.42 8.91 -5.39
N THR A 146 1.95 8.79 -6.62
CA THR A 146 0.86 9.60 -7.18
C THR A 146 -0.31 8.70 -7.50
N TYR A 147 -1.47 9.00 -6.91
CA TYR A 147 -2.72 8.34 -7.25
C TYR A 147 -3.21 8.85 -8.60
N ASN A 148 -3.08 8.02 -9.64
CA ASN A 148 -3.64 8.31 -10.96
C ASN A 148 -5.13 7.98 -10.95
N TYR A 149 -5.94 8.91 -10.45
CA TYR A 149 -7.40 8.78 -10.49
C TYR A 149 -7.97 9.53 -11.69
N VAL A 150 -8.78 8.83 -12.48
CA VAL A 150 -9.59 9.42 -13.54
C VAL A 150 -11.04 8.97 -13.32
N PRO A 151 -11.98 9.89 -13.05
CA PRO A 151 -13.38 9.51 -12.87
C PRO A 151 -13.93 8.94 -14.17
N LEU A 152 -14.63 7.82 -14.07
CA LEU A 152 -15.35 7.23 -15.21
C LEU A 152 -16.63 8.04 -15.49
N PRO A 153 -17.06 8.16 -16.75
CA PRO A 153 -18.32 8.82 -17.07
C PRO A 153 -19.47 7.98 -16.53
N GLU A 154 -20.37 8.64 -15.78
CA GLU A 154 -21.58 7.99 -15.28
C GLU A 154 -22.54 7.69 -16.43
N HIS A 155 -23.04 6.46 -16.48
CA HIS A 155 -23.99 6.02 -17.49
C HIS A 155 -25.03 5.09 -16.84
N ILE A 156 -26.30 5.25 -17.21
CA ILE A 156 -27.40 4.39 -16.78
C ILE A 156 -27.89 3.62 -17.99
N LEU A 157 -27.78 2.29 -17.96
CA LEU A 157 -28.25 1.45 -19.06
C LEU A 157 -29.78 1.52 -19.18
N THR A 158 -30.25 1.75 -20.39
CA THR A 158 -31.66 1.62 -20.76
C THR A 158 -32.07 0.14 -20.83
N VAL A 159 -33.38 -0.12 -20.90
CA VAL A 159 -33.92 -1.47 -21.13
C VAL A 159 -33.33 -2.10 -22.42
N GLY A 160 -33.10 -1.29 -23.46
CA GLY A 160 -32.51 -1.75 -24.71
C GLY A 160 -31.04 -2.15 -24.54
N GLU A 161 -30.25 -1.31 -23.86
CA GLU A 161 -28.83 -1.57 -23.60
C GLU A 161 -28.62 -2.76 -22.65
N LEU A 162 -29.47 -2.95 -21.64
CA LEU A 162 -29.43 -4.13 -20.78
C LEU A 162 -29.66 -5.43 -21.56
N LYS A 163 -30.65 -5.43 -22.47
CA LYS A 163 -30.90 -6.58 -23.35
C LYS A 163 -29.71 -6.84 -24.27
N GLN A 164 -29.17 -5.78 -24.88
CA GLN A 164 -28.01 -5.88 -25.74
C GLN A 164 -26.78 -6.40 -24.99
N LEU A 165 -26.58 -6.02 -23.73
CA LEU A 165 -25.50 -6.51 -22.88
C LEU A 165 -25.62 -8.03 -22.66
N ILE A 166 -26.83 -8.52 -22.33
CA ILE A 166 -27.11 -9.96 -22.18
C ILE A 166 -26.87 -10.69 -23.50
N ASP A 167 -27.41 -10.18 -24.61
CA ASP A 167 -27.26 -10.77 -25.94
C ASP A 167 -25.79 -10.83 -26.38
N SER A 168 -25.02 -9.78 -26.09
CA SER A 168 -23.59 -9.71 -26.41
C SER A 168 -22.78 -10.72 -25.60
N TYR A 169 -23.11 -10.90 -24.31
CA TYR A 169 -22.49 -11.93 -23.47
C TYR A 169 -22.80 -13.34 -23.97
N ILE A 170 -24.06 -13.63 -24.33
CA ILE A 170 -24.45 -14.90 -24.93
C ILE A 170 -23.67 -15.14 -26.23
N ALA A 171 -23.65 -14.16 -27.14
CA ALA A 171 -22.98 -14.27 -28.44
C ALA A 171 -21.48 -14.50 -28.28
N TYR A 172 -20.82 -13.76 -27.38
CA TYR A 172 -19.40 -13.93 -27.08
C TYR A 172 -19.09 -15.34 -26.57
N ASN A 173 -19.86 -15.84 -25.62
CA ASN A 173 -19.60 -17.16 -25.03
C ASN A 173 -19.92 -18.30 -26.02
N ILE A 174 -20.95 -18.15 -26.87
CA ILE A 174 -21.20 -19.10 -27.97
C ILE A 174 -20.04 -19.10 -28.97
N GLN A 175 -19.48 -17.93 -29.30
CA GLN A 175 -18.33 -17.83 -30.20
C GLN A 175 -17.08 -18.49 -29.61
N MET A 176 -16.88 -18.37 -28.30
CA MET A 176 -15.75 -18.99 -27.60
C MET A 176 -15.95 -20.48 -27.35
N TYR A 177 -17.17 -21.01 -27.47
CA TYR A 177 -17.49 -22.39 -27.16
C TYR A 177 -16.77 -23.36 -28.09
N ASP A 178 -16.17 -24.40 -27.51
CA ASP A 178 -15.54 -25.49 -28.23
C ASP A 178 -16.54 -26.66 -28.40
N PRO A 179 -17.08 -26.89 -29.60
CA PRO A 179 -18.06 -27.97 -29.80
C PRO A 179 -17.46 -29.37 -29.74
N ILE A 180 -16.13 -29.52 -29.86
CA ILE A 180 -15.46 -30.83 -29.89
C ILE A 180 -15.25 -31.34 -28.46
N TYR A 181 -14.63 -30.50 -27.62
CA TYR A 181 -14.24 -30.86 -26.27
C TYR A 181 -15.06 -30.12 -25.19
N GLY A 182 -16.09 -29.35 -25.56
CA GLY A 182 -16.87 -28.54 -24.62
C GLY A 182 -16.08 -27.39 -23.95
N SER A 183 -16.69 -26.64 -23.04
CA SER A 183 -16.16 -25.39 -22.45
C SER A 183 -15.72 -24.38 -23.53
N PHE A 184 -14.83 -23.45 -23.16
CA PHE A 184 -14.56 -22.23 -23.91
C PHE A 184 -13.06 -22.05 -24.19
N GLY A 185 -12.72 -21.62 -25.41
CA GLY A 185 -11.35 -21.39 -25.86
C GLY A 185 -10.69 -22.62 -26.51
N SER A 186 -9.49 -22.43 -27.06
CA SER A 186 -8.77 -23.43 -27.86
C SER A 186 -7.44 -23.91 -27.27
N GLY A 187 -7.04 -23.37 -26.11
CA GLY A 187 -5.76 -23.66 -25.45
C GLY A 187 -5.94 -24.49 -24.19
N GLN A 188 -5.21 -24.13 -23.12
CA GLN A 188 -5.46 -24.64 -21.77
C GLN A 188 -6.93 -24.41 -21.40
N LYS A 189 -7.55 -25.41 -20.78
CA LYS A 189 -8.98 -25.37 -20.46
C LYS A 189 -9.28 -25.24 -18.99
N PHE A 190 -10.09 -24.24 -18.68
CA PHE A 190 -10.67 -24.01 -17.37
C PHE A 190 -12.14 -24.42 -17.37
N PRO A 191 -12.69 -24.86 -16.23
CA PRO A 191 -14.05 -25.39 -16.16
C PRO A 191 -15.18 -24.36 -16.38
N GLN A 192 -14.94 -23.06 -16.13
CA GLN A 192 -15.91 -21.97 -16.30
C GLN A 192 -17.33 -22.29 -15.74
N PRO A 193 -17.44 -22.71 -14.46
CA PRO A 193 -18.69 -23.22 -13.91
C PRO A 193 -19.81 -22.17 -13.91
N ARG A 194 -19.51 -20.87 -13.71
CA ARG A 194 -20.58 -19.85 -13.69
C ARG A 194 -21.15 -19.59 -15.07
N THR A 195 -20.32 -19.64 -16.10
CA THR A 195 -20.76 -19.54 -17.49
C THR A 195 -21.68 -20.71 -17.82
N SER A 196 -21.32 -21.92 -17.37
CA SER A 196 -22.17 -23.10 -17.50
C SER A 196 -23.49 -22.95 -16.73
N ASP A 197 -23.44 -22.46 -15.48
CA ASP A 197 -24.61 -22.16 -14.64
C ASP A 197 -25.56 -21.16 -15.33
N PHE A 198 -25.03 -20.13 -15.99
CA PHE A 198 -25.81 -19.16 -16.76
C PHE A 198 -26.51 -19.78 -17.97
N PHE A 199 -25.86 -20.68 -18.72
CA PHE A 199 -26.51 -21.35 -19.84
C PHE A 199 -27.57 -22.36 -19.39
N LEU A 200 -27.42 -22.96 -18.21
CA LEU A 200 -28.49 -23.74 -17.57
C LEU A 200 -29.67 -22.83 -17.19
N ASP A 201 -29.44 -21.64 -16.62
CA ASP A 201 -30.50 -20.64 -16.38
C ASP A 201 -31.22 -20.28 -17.69
N THR A 202 -30.45 -20.04 -18.75
CA THR A 202 -30.97 -19.68 -20.07
C THR A 202 -31.84 -20.81 -20.64
N TYR A 203 -31.43 -22.06 -20.47
CA TYR A 203 -32.23 -23.23 -20.83
C TYR A 203 -33.54 -23.31 -20.03
N GLU A 204 -33.51 -23.10 -18.72
CA GLU A 204 -34.72 -23.15 -17.89
C GLU A 204 -35.74 -22.05 -18.27
N LYS A 205 -35.27 -20.87 -18.70
CA LYS A 205 -36.13 -19.77 -19.15
C LYS A 205 -36.69 -19.97 -20.57
N ALA A 206 -35.85 -20.39 -21.51
CA ALA A 206 -36.19 -20.44 -22.93
C ALA A 206 -36.60 -21.84 -23.45
N TYR A 207 -36.26 -22.90 -22.71
CA TYR A 207 -36.38 -24.31 -23.11
C TYR A 207 -35.69 -24.66 -24.45
N ASP A 208 -34.70 -23.86 -24.87
CA ASP A 208 -33.88 -24.14 -26.05
C ASP A 208 -32.80 -25.17 -25.71
N LYS A 209 -33.01 -26.41 -26.16
CA LYS A 209 -32.15 -27.56 -25.85
C LYS A 209 -30.68 -27.37 -26.26
N LYS A 210 -30.36 -26.45 -27.18
CA LYS A 210 -28.97 -26.22 -27.58
C LYS A 210 -28.08 -25.85 -26.39
N TYR A 211 -28.61 -25.03 -25.46
CA TYR A 211 -27.85 -24.59 -24.28
C TYR A 211 -27.61 -25.76 -23.32
N LEU A 212 -28.63 -26.59 -23.07
CA LEU A 212 -28.48 -27.80 -22.27
C LEU A 212 -27.43 -28.75 -22.90
N LEU A 213 -27.50 -28.98 -24.21
CA LEU A 213 -26.55 -29.85 -24.92
C LEU A 213 -25.12 -29.32 -24.88
N MET A 214 -24.92 -28.00 -24.96
CA MET A 214 -23.61 -27.39 -24.79
C MET A 214 -23.01 -27.72 -23.42
N ILE A 215 -23.82 -27.64 -22.35
CA ILE A 215 -23.35 -27.90 -20.99
C ILE A 215 -23.17 -29.40 -20.72
N VAL A 216 -24.06 -30.25 -21.20
CA VAL A 216 -23.87 -31.71 -21.17
C VAL A 216 -22.53 -32.09 -21.82
N ASN A 217 -22.25 -31.56 -23.02
CA ASN A 217 -20.98 -31.82 -23.71
C ASN A 217 -19.78 -31.31 -22.91
N THR A 218 -19.83 -30.10 -22.33
CA THR A 218 -18.76 -29.58 -21.45
C THR A 218 -18.50 -30.51 -20.27
N LEU A 219 -19.54 -30.80 -19.49
CA LEU A 219 -19.39 -31.52 -18.22
C LEU A 219 -19.06 -33.00 -18.43
N HIS A 220 -19.45 -33.60 -19.55
CA HIS A 220 -19.02 -34.96 -19.92
C HIS A 220 -17.56 -35.00 -20.36
N ASN A 221 -17.06 -33.98 -21.07
CA ASN A 221 -15.65 -33.90 -21.45
C ASN A 221 -14.71 -33.54 -20.28
N GLU A 222 -15.23 -33.05 -19.15
CA GLU A 222 -14.42 -32.87 -17.93
C GLU A 222 -14.26 -34.17 -17.13
N TYR A 223 -15.05 -35.20 -17.45
CA TYR A 223 -15.12 -36.48 -16.76
C TYR A 223 -14.32 -37.56 -17.51
N THR A 224 -13.71 -38.46 -16.73
CA THR A 224 -13.15 -39.72 -17.23
C THR A 224 -13.73 -40.86 -16.40
N ASN A 225 -14.21 -41.92 -17.04
CA ASN A 225 -14.71 -43.07 -16.29
C ASN A 225 -13.54 -43.79 -15.59
N ILE A 226 -13.74 -44.25 -14.35
CA ILE A 226 -12.71 -44.97 -13.61
C ILE A 226 -12.20 -46.22 -14.35
N SER A 227 -13.06 -46.89 -15.13
CA SER A 227 -12.69 -48.06 -15.94
C SER A 227 -11.84 -47.72 -17.17
N GLU A 228 -11.82 -46.45 -17.57
CA GLU A 228 -11.01 -45.94 -18.68
C GLU A 228 -9.67 -45.37 -18.20
N LEU A 229 -9.47 -45.31 -16.88
CA LEU A 229 -8.26 -44.77 -16.29
C LEU A 229 -7.05 -45.65 -16.66
N LYS A 230 -6.15 -45.10 -17.48
CA LYS A 230 -4.86 -45.71 -17.81
C LYS A 230 -3.77 -45.13 -16.92
N ASN A 231 -3.35 -43.92 -17.25
CA ASN A 231 -2.30 -43.17 -16.54
C ASN A 231 -2.77 -41.76 -16.15
N ASN A 232 -3.82 -41.24 -16.79
CA ASN A 232 -4.31 -39.88 -16.60
C ASN A 232 -5.83 -39.80 -16.84
N TYR A 233 -6.45 -38.71 -16.38
CA TYR A 233 -7.86 -38.38 -16.55
C TYR A 233 -8.01 -36.87 -16.79
N ASN A 234 -9.24 -36.44 -17.08
CA ASN A 234 -9.59 -35.05 -17.34
C ASN A 234 -9.64 -34.26 -16.01
N LEU A 235 -10.56 -33.33 -15.81
CA LEU A 235 -10.56 -32.50 -14.59
C LEU A 235 -11.09 -33.23 -13.36
N PHE A 236 -12.12 -34.07 -13.53
CA PHE A 236 -12.76 -34.77 -12.42
C PHE A 236 -11.94 -35.97 -11.97
N ASP A 237 -11.66 -36.07 -10.67
CA ASP A 237 -11.02 -37.24 -10.04
C ASP A 237 -12.01 -38.40 -9.90
N PRO A 238 -11.87 -39.48 -10.70
CA PRO A 238 -12.83 -40.57 -10.68
C PRO A 238 -12.69 -41.47 -9.43
N VAL A 239 -11.60 -41.34 -8.67
CA VAL A 239 -11.33 -42.17 -7.48
C VAL A 239 -11.85 -41.48 -6.22
N GLU A 240 -11.37 -40.26 -5.95
CA GLU A 240 -11.69 -39.54 -4.70
C GLU A 240 -12.77 -38.46 -4.87
N GLY A 241 -13.16 -38.14 -6.10
CA GLY A 241 -14.08 -37.06 -6.39
C GLY A 241 -13.42 -35.67 -6.38
N GLY A 242 -14.23 -34.69 -6.75
CA GLY A 242 -13.78 -33.32 -6.93
C GLY A 242 -12.96 -33.10 -8.20
N PHE A 243 -12.58 -31.85 -8.40
CA PHE A 243 -11.99 -31.33 -9.63
C PHE A 243 -10.64 -30.71 -9.37
N HIS A 244 -9.77 -30.96 -10.34
CA HIS A 244 -8.53 -30.26 -10.55
C HIS A 244 -8.76 -28.90 -11.22
N ARG A 245 -7.83 -27.98 -11.05
CA ARG A 245 -8.02 -26.57 -11.38
C ARG A 245 -8.22 -26.30 -12.88
N TYR A 246 -7.39 -26.88 -13.73
CA TYR A 246 -7.46 -26.71 -15.19
C TYR A 246 -6.66 -27.78 -15.93
N GLY A 247 -6.98 -27.94 -17.21
CA GLY A 247 -6.28 -28.82 -18.14
C GLY A 247 -5.21 -28.10 -18.93
N THR A 248 -4.05 -28.72 -19.09
CA THR A 248 -2.90 -28.13 -19.80
C THR A 248 -3.09 -28.03 -21.32
N THR A 249 -4.11 -28.71 -21.86
CA THR A 249 -4.44 -28.78 -23.28
C THR A 249 -5.94 -28.53 -23.51
N ARG A 250 -6.34 -28.51 -24.79
CA ARG A 250 -7.73 -28.36 -25.24
C ARG A 250 -8.65 -29.50 -24.81
N ASP A 251 -8.11 -30.68 -24.51
CA ASP A 251 -8.86 -31.88 -24.12
C ASP A 251 -8.86 -32.16 -22.61
N TYR A 252 -8.44 -31.16 -21.82
CA TYR A 252 -8.34 -31.19 -20.35
C TYR A 252 -7.21 -32.06 -19.76
N THR A 253 -6.32 -32.64 -20.57
CA THR A 253 -5.30 -33.61 -20.08
C THR A 253 -3.85 -33.21 -20.41
N PRO A 254 -2.86 -33.44 -19.53
CA PRO A 254 -3.01 -33.66 -18.08
C PRO A 254 -3.68 -32.45 -17.40
N PRO A 255 -4.40 -32.68 -16.28
CA PRO A 255 -4.83 -31.62 -15.41
C PRO A 255 -3.68 -31.15 -14.51
N HIS A 256 -3.84 -29.94 -13.98
CA HIS A 256 -3.06 -29.43 -12.87
C HIS A 256 -3.67 -29.94 -11.55
N TYR A 257 -2.97 -30.88 -10.91
CA TYR A 257 -3.50 -31.77 -9.87
C TYR A 257 -3.86 -31.13 -8.52
N GLU A 258 -3.78 -29.82 -8.39
CA GLU A 258 -4.33 -29.11 -7.23
C GLU A 258 -5.86 -29.09 -7.25
N LYS A 259 -6.47 -29.24 -6.06
CA LYS A 259 -7.92 -29.08 -5.88
C LYS A 259 -8.17 -27.82 -5.04
N MET A 260 -9.06 -26.96 -5.51
CA MET A 260 -9.40 -25.69 -4.86
C MET A 260 -10.85 -25.71 -4.36
N LEU A 261 -11.10 -25.14 -3.18
CA LEU A 261 -12.44 -25.08 -2.59
C LEU A 261 -13.43 -24.32 -3.50
N TYR A 262 -13.04 -23.15 -4.01
CA TYR A 262 -13.91 -22.32 -4.84
C TYR A 262 -14.30 -23.02 -6.16
N ASP A 263 -13.37 -23.67 -6.84
CA ASP A 263 -13.64 -24.39 -8.09
C ASP A 263 -14.61 -25.54 -7.82
N ASN A 264 -14.34 -26.32 -6.78
CA ASN A 264 -15.16 -27.47 -6.41
C ASN A 264 -16.55 -27.07 -5.91
N ALA A 265 -16.68 -25.97 -5.17
CA ALA A 265 -17.98 -25.46 -4.74
C ALA A 265 -18.83 -25.03 -5.94
N ARG A 266 -18.26 -24.29 -6.91
CA ARG A 266 -18.96 -23.83 -8.11
C ARG A 266 -19.33 -24.98 -9.04
N LEU A 267 -18.41 -25.95 -9.23
CA LEU A 267 -18.66 -27.13 -10.05
C LEU A 267 -19.70 -28.05 -9.43
N LEU A 268 -19.66 -28.27 -8.11
CA LEU A 268 -20.69 -29.04 -7.41
C LEU A 268 -22.08 -28.48 -7.69
N LYS A 269 -22.27 -27.16 -7.58
CA LYS A 269 -23.55 -26.51 -7.92
C LYS A 269 -23.96 -26.81 -9.38
N THR A 270 -23.04 -26.62 -10.32
CA THR A 270 -23.30 -26.77 -11.76
C THR A 270 -23.67 -28.22 -12.13
N TYR A 271 -22.92 -29.20 -11.64
CA TYR A 271 -23.22 -30.62 -11.85
C TYR A 271 -24.51 -31.06 -11.15
N TYR A 272 -24.77 -30.58 -9.94
CA TYR A 272 -26.04 -30.84 -9.24
C TYR A 272 -27.24 -30.32 -10.06
N ARG A 273 -27.10 -29.13 -10.67
CA ARG A 273 -28.12 -28.59 -11.58
C ARG A 273 -28.32 -29.45 -12.81
N LEU A 274 -27.24 -29.88 -13.47
CA LEU A 274 -27.36 -30.75 -14.63
C LEU A 274 -28.07 -32.06 -14.25
N TYR A 275 -27.64 -32.71 -13.16
CA TYR A 275 -28.27 -33.92 -12.64
C TYR A 275 -29.78 -33.74 -12.44
N THR A 276 -30.20 -32.66 -11.78
CA THR A 276 -31.63 -32.42 -11.47
C THR A 276 -32.44 -32.02 -12.70
N LEU A 277 -31.83 -31.41 -13.73
CA LEU A 277 -32.52 -30.98 -14.95
C LEU A 277 -32.67 -32.07 -16.00
N SER A 278 -31.69 -32.98 -16.12
CA SER A 278 -31.66 -33.99 -17.19
C SER A 278 -31.62 -35.44 -16.72
N ASN A 279 -31.60 -35.71 -15.41
CA ASN A 279 -31.36 -37.05 -14.84
C ASN A 279 -30.08 -37.71 -15.37
N ASP A 280 -29.05 -36.90 -15.64
CA ASP A 280 -27.78 -37.39 -16.17
C ASP A 280 -27.00 -38.20 -15.12
N SER A 281 -26.67 -39.44 -15.45
CA SER A 281 -26.03 -40.37 -14.51
C SER A 281 -24.58 -40.00 -14.20
N ILE A 282 -23.86 -39.42 -15.17
CA ILE A 282 -22.49 -38.93 -14.95
C ILE A 282 -22.55 -37.75 -13.97
N ALA A 283 -23.46 -36.82 -14.19
CA ALA A 283 -23.64 -35.68 -13.30
C ALA A 283 -24.06 -36.10 -11.89
N GLN A 284 -24.87 -37.14 -11.75
CA GLN A 284 -25.22 -37.73 -10.45
C GLN A 284 -23.97 -38.29 -9.73
N GLU A 285 -23.15 -39.07 -10.43
CA GLU A 285 -21.91 -39.64 -9.88
C GLU A 285 -20.96 -38.53 -9.40
N VAL A 286 -20.69 -37.57 -10.27
CA VAL A 286 -19.81 -36.43 -10.01
C VAL A 286 -20.30 -35.61 -8.83
N THR A 287 -21.59 -35.32 -8.77
CA THR A 287 -22.22 -34.60 -7.66
C THR A 287 -21.98 -35.32 -6.35
N ASN A 288 -22.31 -36.61 -6.28
CA ASN A 288 -22.19 -37.40 -5.05
C ASN A 288 -20.73 -37.49 -4.56
N LYS A 289 -19.78 -37.73 -5.47
CA LYS A 289 -18.36 -37.83 -5.14
C LYS A 289 -17.76 -36.49 -4.71
N THR A 290 -18.05 -35.41 -5.44
CA THR A 290 -17.57 -34.06 -5.11
C THR A 290 -18.14 -33.56 -3.79
N LEU A 291 -19.42 -33.83 -3.54
CA LEU A 291 -20.07 -33.52 -2.27
C LEU A 291 -19.40 -34.26 -1.10
N ASN A 292 -19.14 -35.57 -1.25
CA ASN A 292 -18.43 -36.36 -0.23
C ASN A 292 -17.03 -35.83 0.05
N MET A 293 -16.30 -35.38 -0.99
CA MET A 293 -14.99 -34.75 -0.83
C MET A 293 -15.10 -33.46 -0.02
N LEU A 294 -15.99 -32.53 -0.40
CA LEU A 294 -16.16 -31.26 0.32
C LEU A 294 -16.63 -31.47 1.76
N LEU A 295 -17.47 -32.45 2.03
CA LEU A 295 -17.87 -32.83 3.39
C LEU A 295 -16.68 -33.31 4.23
N SER A 296 -15.65 -33.90 3.62
CA SER A 296 -14.41 -34.26 4.32
C SER A 296 -13.49 -33.07 4.61
N TRP A 297 -13.69 -31.95 3.90
CA TRP A 297 -12.95 -30.68 4.09
C TRP A 297 -13.63 -29.76 5.10
N TYR A 298 -14.91 -30.00 5.39
CA TYR A 298 -15.69 -29.26 6.38
C TYR A 298 -15.12 -29.47 7.79
N ASP A 299 -14.89 -28.36 8.49
CA ASP A 299 -14.55 -28.33 9.91
C ASP A 299 -15.84 -28.27 10.72
N SER A 300 -15.99 -29.14 11.72
CA SER A 300 -17.16 -29.16 12.60
C SER A 300 -17.36 -27.86 13.39
N ASN A 301 -16.33 -27.02 13.50
CA ASN A 301 -16.43 -25.69 14.09
C ASN A 301 -16.84 -24.59 13.08
N GLY A 302 -17.21 -24.97 11.86
CA GLY A 302 -17.62 -24.09 10.77
C GLY A 302 -16.50 -23.80 9.77
N GLY A 303 -16.85 -23.69 8.49
CA GLY A 303 -15.91 -23.45 7.38
C GLY A 303 -15.25 -24.71 6.83
N PHE A 304 -14.55 -24.52 5.71
CA PHE A 304 -13.92 -25.57 4.92
C PHE A 304 -12.42 -25.30 4.78
N ALA A 305 -11.65 -26.38 4.75
CA ALA A 305 -10.29 -26.38 4.23
C ALA A 305 -10.27 -25.84 2.79
N SER A 306 -9.15 -25.23 2.40
CA SER A 306 -9.10 -24.36 1.23
C SER A 306 -8.59 -25.04 -0.03
N ASN A 307 -7.56 -25.87 0.09
CA ASN A 307 -6.98 -26.57 -1.06
C ASN A 307 -6.22 -27.84 -0.65
N THR A 308 -5.89 -28.67 -1.63
CA THR A 308 -4.88 -29.73 -1.49
C THR A 308 -3.65 -29.41 -2.33
N ASP A 309 -2.48 -29.76 -1.79
CA ASP A 309 -1.20 -29.60 -2.51
C ASP A 309 -1.22 -30.37 -3.84
N ALA A 310 -0.57 -29.83 -4.88
CA ALA A 310 -0.32 -30.59 -6.09
C ALA A 310 0.65 -31.74 -5.78
N SER A 311 0.24 -32.97 -6.08
CA SER A 311 1.11 -34.15 -6.01
C SER A 311 1.46 -34.60 -7.43
N PRO A 312 2.72 -35.00 -7.71
CA PRO A 312 3.09 -35.49 -9.04
C PRO A 312 2.18 -36.63 -9.50
N GLU A 313 1.79 -36.58 -10.78
CA GLU A 313 0.89 -37.55 -11.43
C GLU A 313 1.23 -38.99 -11.03
N GLU A 314 2.47 -39.40 -11.26
CA GLU A 314 2.96 -40.77 -11.05
C GLU A 314 2.94 -41.25 -9.59
N ARG A 315 2.88 -40.34 -8.61
CA ARG A 315 2.91 -40.70 -7.17
C ARG A 315 1.53 -40.99 -6.62
N TYR A 316 0.53 -40.24 -7.04
CA TYR A 316 -0.78 -40.29 -6.42
C TYR A 316 -1.87 -40.30 -7.48
N TYR A 317 -1.95 -39.27 -8.33
CA TYR A 317 -3.10 -39.08 -9.19
C TYR A 317 -3.22 -40.06 -10.37
N SER A 318 -2.14 -40.71 -10.81
CA SER A 318 -2.19 -41.74 -11.84
C SER A 318 -2.63 -43.12 -11.35
N LEU A 319 -2.81 -43.32 -10.03
CA LEU A 319 -3.04 -44.64 -9.43
C LEU A 319 -4.52 -44.85 -9.09
N ILE A 320 -5.07 -46.03 -9.39
CA ILE A 320 -6.41 -46.42 -8.88
C ILE A 320 -6.31 -46.72 -7.38
N ASP A 321 -5.34 -47.58 -7.02
CA ASP A 321 -5.03 -47.91 -5.64
C ASP A 321 -4.10 -46.85 -5.04
N ARG A 322 -4.71 -45.80 -4.47
CA ARG A 322 -3.97 -44.65 -3.93
C ARG A 322 -3.10 -45.05 -2.73
N PRO A 323 -1.88 -44.47 -2.62
CA PRO A 323 -1.08 -44.56 -1.40
C PRO A 323 -1.87 -44.10 -0.17
N LYS A 324 -1.53 -44.65 1.00
CA LYS A 324 -2.14 -44.21 2.27
C LYS A 324 -1.80 -42.76 2.61
N GLU A 325 -0.62 -42.31 2.20
CA GLU A 325 -0.18 -40.93 2.37
C GLU A 325 -0.87 -40.06 1.32
N LYS A 326 -1.76 -39.18 1.77
CA LYS A 326 -2.53 -38.29 0.91
C LYS A 326 -1.80 -36.96 0.69
N PRO A 327 -2.05 -36.26 -0.42
CA PRO A 327 -1.67 -34.85 -0.56
C PRO A 327 -2.15 -34.04 0.64
N ARG A 328 -1.31 -33.10 1.08
CA ARG A 328 -1.59 -32.27 2.25
C ARG A 328 -2.87 -31.46 2.02
N LEU A 329 -3.70 -31.37 3.04
CA LEU A 329 -4.91 -30.53 3.05
C LEU A 329 -4.59 -29.22 3.77
N GLU A 330 -4.65 -28.10 3.05
CA GLU A 330 -4.49 -26.76 3.62
C GLU A 330 -5.77 -26.34 4.35
N ARG A 331 -5.67 -26.15 5.67
CA ARG A 331 -6.81 -25.89 6.56
C ARG A 331 -7.08 -24.41 6.82
N THR A 332 -6.26 -23.52 6.28
CA THR A 332 -6.54 -22.08 6.26
C THR A 332 -7.89 -21.83 5.60
N LYS A 333 -8.74 -21.02 6.23
CA LYS A 333 -10.09 -20.69 5.76
C LYS A 333 -10.05 -19.31 5.12
N TYR A 334 -10.26 -19.24 3.80
CA TYR A 334 -10.37 -18.00 3.04
C TYR A 334 -11.83 -17.57 2.91
N THR A 335 -12.10 -16.28 3.10
CA THR A 335 -13.45 -15.70 3.16
C THR A 335 -14.21 -15.84 1.85
N ASP A 336 -13.61 -15.45 0.73
CA ASP A 336 -14.18 -15.58 -0.61
C ASP A 336 -14.45 -17.04 -0.99
N TRP A 337 -13.52 -17.96 -0.72
CA TRP A 337 -13.68 -19.38 -1.08
C TRP A 337 -14.75 -20.07 -0.25
N ASN A 338 -14.84 -19.74 1.05
CA ASN A 338 -15.90 -20.26 1.90
C ASN A 338 -17.26 -19.65 1.60
N SER A 339 -17.30 -18.39 1.15
CA SER A 339 -18.54 -17.75 0.69
C SER A 339 -19.14 -18.50 -0.50
N GLU A 340 -18.31 -18.96 -1.44
CA GLU A 340 -18.75 -19.83 -2.54
C GLU A 340 -19.32 -21.16 -2.05
N ALA A 341 -18.65 -21.79 -1.07
CA ALA A 341 -19.17 -22.99 -0.44
C ALA A 341 -20.52 -22.73 0.24
N ILE A 342 -20.66 -21.64 1.00
CA ILE A 342 -21.93 -21.23 1.62
C ILE A 342 -23.04 -21.11 0.56
N ILE A 343 -22.79 -20.35 -0.51
CA ILE A 343 -23.77 -20.11 -1.58
C ILE A 343 -24.19 -21.44 -2.24
N THR A 344 -23.23 -22.34 -2.52
CA THR A 344 -23.52 -23.67 -3.08
C THR A 344 -24.33 -24.55 -2.13
N PHE A 345 -23.97 -24.60 -0.84
CA PHE A 345 -24.68 -25.45 0.12
C PHE A 345 -26.08 -24.91 0.43
N LEU A 346 -26.28 -23.60 0.47
CA LEU A 346 -27.62 -22.98 0.53
C LEU A 346 -28.45 -23.34 -0.71
N TYR A 347 -27.84 -23.29 -1.90
CA TYR A 347 -28.52 -23.67 -3.14
C TYR A 347 -28.97 -25.14 -3.12
N ILE A 348 -28.08 -26.06 -2.75
CA ILE A 348 -28.39 -27.50 -2.68
C ILE A 348 -29.45 -27.77 -1.61
N TRP A 349 -29.34 -27.14 -0.46
CA TRP A 349 -30.36 -27.23 0.59
C TRP A 349 -31.73 -26.78 0.07
N ASN A 350 -31.81 -25.63 -0.59
CA ASN A 350 -33.08 -25.10 -1.11
C ASN A 350 -33.73 -26.05 -2.14
N LYS A 351 -32.94 -26.91 -2.80
CA LYS A 351 -33.45 -27.90 -3.77
C LYS A 351 -33.76 -29.28 -3.15
N THR A 352 -32.99 -29.71 -2.15
CA THR A 352 -33.17 -31.04 -1.51
C THR A 352 -34.06 -30.99 -0.27
N ILE A 353 -34.13 -29.85 0.41
CA ILE A 353 -34.71 -29.65 1.75
C ILE A 353 -34.02 -30.51 2.83
N ASP A 354 -32.84 -31.08 2.54
CA ASP A 354 -32.03 -31.80 3.52
C ASP A 354 -31.33 -30.80 4.44
N LYS A 355 -31.78 -30.78 5.70
CA LYS A 355 -31.29 -29.85 6.74
C LYS A 355 -29.78 -29.93 6.94
N LYS A 356 -29.14 -31.07 6.66
CA LYS A 356 -27.69 -31.22 6.77
C LYS A 356 -26.93 -30.14 5.99
N TYR A 357 -27.37 -29.80 4.78
CA TYR A 357 -26.69 -28.81 3.95
C TYR A 357 -26.92 -27.39 4.45
N TYR A 358 -28.11 -27.11 5.01
CA TYR A 358 -28.38 -25.84 5.69
C TYR A 358 -27.50 -25.67 6.92
N ASP A 359 -27.42 -26.69 7.77
CA ASP A 359 -26.64 -26.63 9.01
C ASP A 359 -25.15 -26.36 8.71
N ILE A 360 -24.58 -26.98 7.66
CA ILE A 360 -23.21 -26.71 7.20
C ILE A 360 -23.02 -25.25 6.74
N ALA A 361 -23.94 -24.73 5.92
CA ALA A 361 -23.87 -23.35 5.44
C ALA A 361 -24.02 -22.36 6.60
N LYS A 362 -24.98 -22.62 7.50
CA LYS A 362 -25.27 -21.83 8.69
C LYS A 362 -24.08 -21.80 9.66
N ASP A 363 -23.53 -22.95 10.01
CA ASP A 363 -22.38 -23.05 10.91
C ASP A 363 -21.14 -22.35 10.32
N THR A 364 -20.96 -22.42 9.00
CA THR A 364 -19.91 -21.67 8.30
C THR A 364 -20.17 -20.17 8.36
N LEU A 365 -21.39 -19.70 8.06
CA LEU A 365 -21.76 -18.28 8.18
C LEU A 365 -21.58 -17.75 9.61
N ASP A 366 -22.00 -18.50 10.61
CA ASP A 366 -21.86 -18.16 12.02
C ASP A 366 -20.38 -18.06 12.42
N PHE A 367 -19.53 -18.97 11.92
CA PHE A 367 -18.09 -18.88 12.11
C PHE A 367 -17.52 -17.56 11.57
N TYR A 368 -17.87 -17.17 10.34
CA TYR A 368 -17.38 -15.91 9.74
C TYR A 368 -17.97 -14.67 10.42
N LYS A 369 -19.25 -14.71 10.77
CA LYS A 369 -19.91 -13.65 11.55
C LYS A 369 -19.21 -13.39 12.89
N ILE A 370 -18.82 -14.44 13.61
CA ILE A 370 -18.24 -14.32 14.95
C ILE A 370 -16.73 -14.01 14.89
N ASN A 371 -16.01 -14.64 13.96
CA ASN A 371 -14.55 -14.62 13.98
C ASN A 371 -13.92 -13.70 12.94
N MET A 372 -14.60 -13.40 11.83
CA MET A 372 -13.99 -12.80 10.65
C MET A 372 -14.56 -11.43 10.27
N LEU A 373 -15.83 -11.18 10.59
CA LEU A 373 -16.44 -9.87 10.40
C LEU A 373 -15.99 -8.90 11.50
N THR A 374 -15.56 -7.72 11.10
CA THR A 374 -15.20 -6.62 12.02
C THR A 374 -16.26 -5.52 11.97
N ASN A 375 -16.29 -4.67 13.00
CA ASN A 375 -17.26 -3.58 13.05
C ASN A 375 -16.94 -2.44 12.06
N ASN A 376 -15.65 -2.17 11.82
CA ASN A 376 -15.21 -0.95 11.12
C ASN A 376 -14.34 -1.20 9.88
N ASP A 377 -13.74 -2.39 9.73
CA ASP A 377 -12.72 -2.66 8.70
C ASP A 377 -13.17 -3.74 7.70
N GLY A 378 -14.45 -4.10 7.69
CA GLY A 378 -15.00 -5.15 6.83
C GLY A 378 -14.63 -6.55 7.32
N VAL A 379 -14.40 -7.48 6.39
CA VAL A 379 -14.10 -8.88 6.71
C VAL A 379 -12.59 -9.16 6.54
N TYR A 380 -12.04 -9.99 7.42
CA TYR A 380 -10.69 -10.54 7.27
C TYR A 380 -10.60 -11.47 6.06
N HIS A 381 -9.48 -11.46 5.35
CA HIS A 381 -9.29 -12.31 4.17
C HIS A 381 -9.19 -13.81 4.50
N TYR A 382 -8.40 -14.16 5.52
CA TYR A 382 -8.21 -15.55 5.93
C TYR A 382 -8.04 -15.70 7.44
N ILE A 383 -8.24 -16.92 7.92
CA ILE A 383 -7.81 -17.37 9.25
C ILE A 383 -7.12 -18.73 9.16
N THR A 384 -5.94 -18.83 9.77
CA THR A 384 -5.17 -20.08 9.83
C THR A 384 -5.65 -20.96 10.99
N PRO A 385 -5.26 -22.26 11.02
CA PRO A 385 -5.53 -23.12 12.18
C PRO A 385 -4.93 -22.62 13.51
N SER A 386 -3.89 -21.78 13.46
CA SER A 386 -3.29 -21.17 14.67
C SER A 386 -4.06 -19.93 15.16
N GLY A 387 -5.05 -19.46 14.39
CA GLY A 387 -5.82 -18.25 14.70
C GLY A 387 -5.23 -16.95 14.15
N GLU A 388 -4.15 -17.02 13.37
CA GLU A 388 -3.61 -15.87 12.62
C GLU A 388 -4.65 -15.41 11.59
N LYS A 389 -4.93 -14.11 11.56
CA LYS A 389 -5.87 -13.50 10.61
C LYS A 389 -5.12 -12.64 9.59
N GLY A 390 -5.63 -12.64 8.36
CA GLY A 390 -5.07 -11.84 7.27
C GLY A 390 -5.37 -10.35 7.36
N ILE A 391 -5.21 -9.66 6.24
CA ILE A 391 -5.64 -8.26 6.09
C ILE A 391 -7.17 -8.15 6.01
N THR A 392 -7.69 -6.97 6.29
CA THR A 392 -9.11 -6.63 6.11
C THR A 392 -9.29 -5.63 4.96
N GLY A 393 -10.55 -5.44 4.56
CA GLY A 393 -10.93 -4.34 3.68
C GLY A 393 -10.67 -4.54 2.18
N SER A 394 -10.38 -5.77 1.75
CA SER A 394 -10.33 -6.11 0.33
C SER A 394 -11.74 -6.09 -0.27
N LEU A 395 -11.88 -5.63 -1.51
CA LEU A 395 -13.17 -5.68 -2.19
C LEU A 395 -13.65 -7.13 -2.40
N THR A 396 -12.74 -8.06 -2.68
CA THR A 396 -13.09 -9.47 -2.95
C THR A 396 -13.79 -10.10 -1.77
N ASP A 397 -13.20 -10.04 -0.57
CA ASP A 397 -13.77 -10.69 0.61
C ASP A 397 -15.12 -10.10 0.98
N ASN A 398 -15.22 -8.77 0.94
CA ASN A 398 -16.46 -8.08 1.25
C ASN A 398 -17.54 -8.37 0.21
N ALA A 399 -17.22 -8.44 -1.09
CA ALA A 399 -18.19 -8.74 -2.14
C ALA A 399 -18.78 -10.15 -2.01
N TYR A 400 -17.93 -11.16 -1.85
CA TYR A 400 -18.37 -12.55 -1.71
C TYR A 400 -19.12 -12.80 -0.40
N MET A 401 -18.62 -12.26 0.72
CA MET A 401 -19.28 -12.44 2.02
C MET A 401 -20.60 -11.65 2.10
N LEU A 402 -20.68 -10.47 1.49
CA LEU A 402 -21.94 -9.74 1.34
C LEU A 402 -22.95 -10.59 0.57
N LEU A 403 -22.57 -11.15 -0.57
CA LEU A 403 -23.46 -12.02 -1.35
C LEU A 403 -23.93 -13.23 -0.51
N ALA A 404 -23.01 -13.91 0.18
CA ALA A 404 -23.34 -15.05 1.03
C ALA A 404 -24.33 -14.68 2.17
N PHE A 405 -24.11 -13.56 2.86
CA PHE A 405 -25.06 -13.09 3.89
C PHE A 405 -26.41 -12.67 3.28
N THR A 406 -26.43 -12.03 2.10
CA THR A 406 -27.69 -11.68 1.43
C THR A 406 -28.47 -12.90 0.95
N ASP A 407 -27.79 -13.96 0.52
CA ASP A 407 -28.44 -15.23 0.16
C ASP A 407 -28.97 -15.95 1.39
N ALA A 408 -28.22 -15.97 2.49
CA ALA A 408 -28.69 -16.51 3.76
C ALA A 408 -29.88 -15.72 4.34
N ALA A 409 -29.88 -14.39 4.21
CA ALA A 409 -30.91 -13.51 4.75
C ALA A 409 -32.30 -13.69 4.10
N GLN A 410 -32.37 -14.28 2.91
CA GLN A 410 -33.64 -14.67 2.28
C GLN A 410 -34.34 -15.79 3.06
N TYR A 411 -33.59 -16.57 3.83
CA TYR A 411 -34.09 -17.72 4.58
C TYR A 411 -34.08 -17.49 6.09
N ASP A 412 -33.08 -16.77 6.61
CA ASP A 412 -32.96 -16.38 8.00
C ASP A 412 -32.59 -14.90 8.13
N ASN A 413 -33.56 -14.09 8.52
CA ASN A 413 -33.42 -12.64 8.65
C ASN A 413 -32.36 -12.22 9.70
N ASN A 414 -31.87 -13.12 10.56
CA ASN A 414 -30.78 -12.84 11.50
C ASN A 414 -29.45 -12.49 10.82
N TYR A 415 -29.30 -12.81 9.53
CA TYR A 415 -28.13 -12.47 8.72
C TYR A 415 -28.23 -11.12 8.01
N LEU A 416 -29.42 -10.50 7.96
CA LEU A 416 -29.62 -9.23 7.26
C LEU A 416 -28.74 -8.12 7.83
N TYR A 417 -28.67 -8.00 9.16
CA TYR A 417 -27.83 -7.02 9.83
C TYR A 417 -26.35 -7.16 9.43
N ASN A 418 -25.86 -8.40 9.29
CA ASN A 418 -24.47 -8.66 8.88
C ASN A 418 -24.22 -8.26 7.42
N ALA A 419 -25.18 -8.50 6.53
CA ALA A 419 -25.12 -8.00 5.15
C ALA A 419 -25.08 -6.46 5.12
N GLU A 420 -25.96 -5.79 5.88
CA GLU A 420 -25.99 -4.33 5.95
C GLU A 420 -24.69 -3.74 6.54
N GLN A 421 -24.07 -4.41 7.52
CA GLN A 421 -22.77 -4.00 8.04
C GLN A 421 -21.68 -3.99 6.96
N ILE A 422 -21.60 -5.04 6.13
CA ILE A 422 -20.64 -5.09 5.02
C ILE A 422 -20.98 -4.07 3.93
N ALA A 423 -22.27 -3.91 3.61
CA ALA A 423 -22.73 -2.91 2.64
C ALA A 423 -22.37 -1.48 3.07
N ASN A 424 -22.54 -1.15 4.36
CA ASN A 424 -22.15 0.15 4.90
C ASN A 424 -20.63 0.34 4.83
N TYR A 425 -19.85 -0.65 5.26
CA TYR A 425 -18.39 -0.60 5.16
C TYR A 425 -17.91 -0.32 3.73
N THR A 426 -18.45 -1.06 2.76
CA THR A 426 -18.05 -0.92 1.34
C THR A 426 -18.51 0.41 0.74
N LEU A 427 -19.68 0.95 1.12
CA LEU A 427 -20.12 2.30 0.71
C LEU A 427 -19.26 3.43 1.27
N ASP A 428 -18.81 3.29 2.51
CA ASP A 428 -18.01 4.33 3.17
C ASP A 428 -16.54 4.30 2.72
N ASN A 429 -15.98 3.11 2.48
CA ASN A 429 -14.55 2.94 2.24
C ASN A 429 -14.19 2.65 0.78
N LEU A 430 -14.98 1.86 0.07
CA LEU A 430 -14.60 1.33 -1.26
C LEU A 430 -15.39 1.94 -2.40
N TYR A 431 -16.61 2.43 -2.17
CA TYR A 431 -17.45 2.98 -3.22
C TYR A 431 -16.93 4.34 -3.70
N ASP A 432 -16.78 4.46 -5.02
CA ASP A 432 -16.38 5.70 -5.67
C ASP A 432 -17.58 6.63 -5.83
N TRP A 433 -17.77 7.55 -4.88
CA TRP A 433 -18.86 8.51 -4.97
C TRP A 433 -18.73 9.49 -6.15
N ASN A 434 -17.53 9.67 -6.72
CA ASN A 434 -17.30 10.56 -7.85
C ASN A 434 -17.67 9.91 -9.19
N SER A 435 -17.49 8.60 -9.36
CA SER A 435 -17.79 7.93 -10.64
C SER A 435 -18.44 6.55 -10.56
N SER A 436 -18.97 6.15 -9.40
CA SER A 436 -19.61 4.85 -9.14
C SER A 436 -18.70 3.63 -9.30
N GLY A 437 -19.13 2.47 -8.80
CA GLY A 437 -18.30 1.28 -8.67
C GLY A 437 -17.35 1.34 -7.47
N PHE A 438 -16.73 0.21 -7.19
CA PHE A 438 -15.97 -0.05 -5.96
C PHE A 438 -14.50 -0.23 -6.29
N PHE A 439 -13.66 0.48 -5.54
CA PHE A 439 -12.23 0.31 -5.53
C PHE A 439 -11.82 -1.01 -4.87
N GLU A 440 -10.68 -1.54 -5.28
CA GLU A 440 -10.11 -2.74 -4.67
C GLU A 440 -9.84 -2.57 -3.17
N ARG A 441 -9.28 -1.41 -2.78
CA ARG A 441 -8.71 -1.26 -1.45
C ARG A 441 -8.68 0.19 -0.98
N HIS A 442 -9.15 0.39 0.25
CA HIS A 442 -8.89 1.56 1.08
C HIS A 442 -8.77 1.09 2.53
N SER A 443 -7.53 0.81 2.95
CA SER A 443 -7.24 0.24 4.27
C SER A 443 -6.62 1.29 5.19
N ASN A 444 -7.04 1.25 6.47
CA ASN A 444 -6.42 2.01 7.55
C ASN A 444 -5.09 1.38 8.01
N ASP A 445 -4.84 0.12 7.66
CA ASP A 445 -3.56 -0.52 7.88
C ASP A 445 -2.55 0.03 6.87
N ILE A 446 -1.57 0.78 7.35
CA ILE A 446 -0.49 1.35 6.54
C ILE A 446 0.78 0.49 6.69
N GLU A 447 0.88 -0.30 7.76
CA GLU A 447 2.08 -1.06 8.09
C GLU A 447 2.23 -2.28 7.17
N SER A 448 1.13 -2.93 6.80
CA SER A 448 1.13 -4.10 5.91
C SER A 448 1.33 -3.79 4.42
N TYR A 449 1.61 -2.53 4.07
CA TYR A 449 1.73 -2.08 2.69
C TYR A 449 3.01 -1.27 2.45
N ALA A 450 3.45 -1.23 1.20
CA ALA A 450 4.42 -0.23 0.78
C ALA A 450 3.80 1.17 0.93
N PRO A 451 4.62 2.23 1.17
CA PRO A 451 4.11 3.58 1.35
C PRO A 451 3.19 4.03 0.21
N GLY A 452 1.93 4.35 0.56
CA GLY A 452 0.88 4.79 -0.37
C GLY A 452 0.01 3.68 -0.96
N GLU A 453 0.36 2.41 -0.77
CA GLU A 453 -0.36 1.28 -1.38
C GLU A 453 -1.53 0.75 -0.55
N ASN A 454 -1.73 1.26 0.66
CA ASN A 454 -2.93 1.00 1.45
C ASN A 454 -4.22 1.49 0.75
N ILE A 455 -4.08 2.30 -0.31
CA ILE A 455 -5.14 2.73 -1.22
C ILE A 455 -4.84 2.19 -2.62
N LEU A 456 -5.79 1.46 -3.21
CA LEU A 456 -5.73 1.00 -4.59
C LEU A 456 -7.05 1.29 -5.31
N LEU A 457 -7.00 2.22 -6.26
CA LEU A 457 -8.17 2.82 -6.91
C LEU A 457 -8.64 2.07 -8.17
N ASN A 458 -8.11 0.88 -8.44
CA ASN A 458 -8.61 0.03 -9.52
C ASN A 458 -10.02 -0.48 -9.16
N LYS A 459 -10.88 -0.61 -10.17
CA LYS A 459 -12.23 -1.19 -10.01
C LYS A 459 -12.24 -2.57 -10.66
N PRO A 460 -11.91 -3.65 -9.92
CA PRO A 460 -11.82 -4.97 -10.49
C PRO A 460 -13.21 -5.43 -10.95
N SER A 461 -13.30 -5.89 -12.21
CA SER A 461 -14.58 -6.11 -12.88
C SER A 461 -15.42 -7.18 -12.19
N GLU A 462 -14.84 -8.33 -11.85
CA GLU A 462 -15.57 -9.48 -11.31
C GLU A 462 -16.24 -9.17 -9.97
N GLU A 463 -15.49 -8.58 -9.04
CA GLU A 463 -15.99 -8.20 -7.72
C GLU A 463 -17.04 -7.10 -7.80
N ASN A 464 -16.86 -6.14 -8.71
CA ASN A 464 -17.88 -5.13 -8.94
C ASN A 464 -19.18 -5.75 -9.48
N GLY A 465 -19.10 -6.80 -10.31
CA GLY A 465 -20.26 -7.56 -10.75
C GLY A 465 -20.96 -8.26 -9.58
N ILE A 466 -20.19 -8.89 -8.68
CA ILE A 466 -20.72 -9.51 -7.45
C ILE A 466 -21.39 -8.47 -6.57
N MET A 467 -20.77 -7.30 -6.38
CA MET A 467 -21.35 -6.20 -5.62
C MET A 467 -22.67 -5.72 -6.23
N VAL A 468 -22.74 -5.51 -7.56
CA VAL A 468 -23.98 -5.14 -8.24
C VAL A 468 -25.08 -6.15 -7.93
N TYR A 469 -24.80 -7.45 -8.07
CA TYR A 469 -25.77 -8.49 -7.80
C TYR A 469 -26.18 -8.51 -6.32
N ALA A 470 -25.22 -8.51 -5.39
CA ALA A 470 -25.50 -8.52 -3.95
C ALA A 470 -26.32 -7.30 -3.50
N TYR A 471 -26.09 -6.11 -4.06
CA TYR A 471 -26.86 -4.90 -3.76
C TYR A 471 -28.30 -4.96 -4.30
N ILE A 472 -28.53 -5.61 -5.44
CA ILE A 472 -29.89 -5.90 -5.93
C ILE A 472 -30.61 -6.83 -4.95
N ARG A 473 -29.94 -7.90 -4.48
CA ARG A 473 -30.50 -8.82 -3.48
C ARG A 473 -30.77 -8.11 -2.14
N LEU A 474 -29.90 -7.19 -1.72
CA LEU A 474 -30.10 -6.41 -0.50
C LEU A 474 -31.26 -5.42 -0.65
N TYR A 475 -31.41 -4.77 -1.81
CA TYR A 475 -32.60 -3.97 -2.13
C TYR A 475 -33.87 -4.82 -2.09
N GLU A 476 -33.82 -6.07 -2.52
CA GLU A 476 -34.97 -6.97 -2.46
C GLU A 476 -35.47 -7.22 -1.05
N LEU A 477 -34.52 -7.44 -0.12
CA LEU A 477 -34.78 -7.71 1.29
C LEU A 477 -35.22 -6.46 2.05
N THR A 478 -34.62 -5.30 1.77
CA THR A 478 -34.77 -4.09 2.60
C THR A 478 -35.69 -3.03 1.99
N LYS A 479 -35.83 -3.02 0.67
CA LYS A 479 -36.42 -1.92 -0.12
C LYS A 479 -35.75 -0.57 0.05
N GLU A 480 -34.52 -0.53 0.56
CA GLU A 480 -33.74 0.70 0.72
C GLU A 480 -33.24 1.21 -0.65
N PRO A 481 -33.69 2.39 -1.13
CA PRO A 481 -33.41 2.84 -2.49
C PRO A 481 -31.92 3.03 -2.82
N LEU A 482 -31.09 3.32 -1.80
CA LEU A 482 -29.65 3.48 -1.97
C LEU A 482 -29.00 2.23 -2.58
N TYR A 483 -29.41 1.03 -2.17
CA TYR A 483 -28.78 -0.19 -2.67
C TYR A 483 -29.04 -0.40 -4.17
N LEU A 484 -30.28 -0.16 -4.60
CA LEU A 484 -30.64 -0.23 -6.01
C LEU A 484 -29.92 0.83 -6.84
N ASP A 485 -29.85 2.06 -6.33
CA ASP A 485 -29.18 3.17 -7.03
C ASP A 485 -27.69 2.89 -7.24
N VAL A 486 -27.00 2.41 -6.20
CA VAL A 486 -25.59 2.01 -6.26
C VAL A 486 -25.36 0.88 -7.26
N ALA A 487 -26.21 -0.15 -7.27
CA ALA A 487 -26.12 -1.26 -8.21
C ALA A 487 -26.29 -0.81 -9.66
N VAL A 488 -27.34 -0.02 -9.96
CA VAL A 488 -27.66 0.45 -11.31
C VAL A 488 -26.56 1.35 -11.87
N ARG A 489 -26.04 2.31 -11.06
CA ARG A 489 -24.96 3.19 -11.50
C ARG A 489 -23.64 2.46 -11.70
N THR A 490 -23.32 1.49 -10.83
CA THR A 490 -22.11 0.69 -10.96
C THR A 490 -22.16 -0.16 -12.23
N LEU A 491 -23.28 -0.85 -12.47
CA LEU A 491 -23.50 -1.64 -13.68
C LEU A 491 -23.32 -0.80 -14.96
N GLY A 492 -23.93 0.38 -15.02
CA GLY A 492 -23.84 1.21 -16.21
C GLY A 492 -22.47 1.85 -16.42
N THR A 493 -21.81 2.30 -15.35
CA THR A 493 -20.44 2.84 -15.39
C THR A 493 -19.43 1.81 -15.90
N LEU A 494 -19.55 0.55 -15.44
CA LEU A 494 -18.61 -0.51 -15.77
C LEU A 494 -19.02 -1.37 -16.96
N SER A 495 -20.15 -1.05 -17.60
CA SER A 495 -20.74 -1.83 -18.71
C SER A 495 -19.77 -2.12 -19.86
N ASN A 496 -18.88 -1.18 -20.19
CA ASN A 496 -17.88 -1.33 -21.26
C ASN A 496 -16.69 -2.23 -20.88
N ASN A 497 -16.52 -2.55 -19.59
CA ASN A 497 -15.40 -3.34 -19.07
C ASN A 497 -15.85 -4.73 -18.58
N ILE A 498 -17.09 -5.14 -18.85
CA ILE A 498 -17.61 -6.45 -18.46
C ILE A 498 -16.89 -7.52 -19.29
N GLY A 499 -16.13 -8.38 -18.60
CA GLY A 499 -15.48 -9.53 -19.23
C GLY A 499 -16.49 -10.61 -19.67
N GLY A 500 -16.11 -11.41 -20.66
CA GLY A 500 -16.85 -12.64 -20.98
C GLY A 500 -16.56 -13.77 -19.98
N LEU A 501 -17.17 -14.93 -20.21
CA LEU A 501 -17.07 -16.10 -19.32
C LEU A 501 -17.44 -15.76 -17.85
N ASP A 502 -16.84 -16.46 -16.88
CA ASP A 502 -17.22 -16.35 -15.46
C ASP A 502 -17.08 -14.94 -14.88
N ARG A 503 -16.25 -14.08 -15.49
CA ARG A 503 -16.04 -12.68 -15.06
C ARG A 503 -17.25 -11.78 -15.30
N GLY A 504 -18.07 -12.11 -16.30
CA GLY A 504 -19.27 -11.33 -16.63
C GLY A 504 -20.52 -11.80 -15.90
N TYR A 505 -20.51 -13.03 -15.38
CA TYR A 505 -21.69 -13.74 -14.88
C TYR A 505 -22.60 -12.89 -13.99
N TYR A 506 -22.06 -12.26 -12.93
CA TYR A 506 -22.90 -11.53 -11.97
C TYR A 506 -23.47 -10.22 -12.52
N TYR A 507 -22.78 -9.54 -13.46
CA TYR A 507 -23.39 -8.39 -14.14
C TYR A 507 -24.58 -8.82 -14.99
N ILE A 508 -24.48 -9.96 -15.65
CA ILE A 508 -25.55 -10.48 -16.50
C ILE A 508 -26.72 -10.94 -15.65
N LYS A 509 -26.49 -11.68 -14.55
CA LYS A 509 -27.53 -12.05 -13.57
C LYS A 509 -28.24 -10.83 -13.00
N ALA A 510 -27.49 -9.80 -12.62
CA ALA A 510 -28.05 -8.52 -12.18
C ALA A 510 -28.89 -7.83 -13.26
N SER A 511 -28.42 -7.84 -14.51
CA SER A 511 -29.13 -7.24 -15.64
C SER A 511 -30.46 -7.96 -15.92
N GLU A 512 -30.47 -9.30 -15.84
CA GLU A 512 -31.70 -10.09 -15.94
C GLU A 512 -32.69 -9.73 -14.83
N GLU A 513 -32.22 -9.66 -13.58
CA GLU A 513 -33.08 -9.36 -12.41
C GLU A 513 -33.68 -7.94 -12.48
N ILE A 514 -32.87 -6.95 -12.92
CA ILE A 514 -33.35 -5.58 -13.17
C ILE A 514 -34.46 -5.55 -14.22
N LEU A 515 -34.31 -6.32 -15.31
CA LEU A 515 -35.29 -6.39 -16.39
C LEU A 515 -36.58 -7.11 -15.95
N GLU A 516 -36.44 -8.29 -15.34
CA GLU A 516 -37.55 -9.14 -14.91
C GLU A 516 -38.44 -8.45 -13.87
N LYS A 517 -37.81 -7.73 -12.92
CA LYS A 517 -38.51 -7.07 -11.81
C LYS A 517 -38.81 -5.58 -12.09
N ASN A 518 -38.44 -5.08 -13.27
CA ASN A 518 -38.65 -3.70 -13.72
C ASN A 518 -38.04 -2.66 -12.76
N TYR A 519 -36.85 -2.93 -12.24
CA TYR A 519 -36.21 -2.08 -11.23
C TYR A 519 -35.75 -0.72 -11.73
N LEU A 520 -35.60 -0.54 -13.05
CA LEU A 520 -35.37 0.80 -13.61
C LEU A 520 -36.52 1.77 -13.30
N LYS A 521 -37.75 1.28 -13.11
CA LYS A 521 -38.88 2.11 -12.68
C LYS A 521 -38.68 2.64 -11.26
N ASP A 522 -38.26 1.77 -10.35
CA ASP A 522 -38.03 2.11 -8.94
C ASP A 522 -36.78 2.99 -8.78
N PHE A 523 -35.74 2.74 -9.57
CA PHE A 523 -34.57 3.62 -9.68
C PHE A 523 -34.99 5.03 -10.10
N ASN A 524 -35.72 5.16 -11.22
CA ASN A 524 -36.15 6.47 -11.74
C ASN A 524 -37.05 7.22 -10.76
N LYS A 525 -37.90 6.51 -10.02
CA LYS A 525 -38.76 7.10 -8.98
C LYS A 525 -37.94 7.75 -7.85
N ASN A 526 -36.86 7.10 -7.41
CA ASN A 526 -36.05 7.55 -6.27
C ASN A 526 -34.86 8.43 -6.66
N LYS A 527 -34.52 8.49 -7.96
CA LYS A 527 -33.37 9.23 -8.50
C LYS A 527 -33.22 10.67 -7.95
N PRO A 528 -34.27 11.50 -7.84
CA PRO A 528 -34.11 12.87 -7.33
C PRO A 528 -33.65 12.95 -5.87
N VAL A 529 -34.02 11.96 -5.05
CA VAL A 529 -33.59 11.87 -3.64
C VAL A 529 -32.15 11.35 -3.59
N MET A 530 -31.83 10.35 -4.40
CA MET A 530 -30.49 9.77 -4.47
C MET A 530 -29.46 10.76 -5.02
N ASP A 531 -29.79 11.53 -6.06
CA ASP A 531 -28.88 12.55 -6.61
C ASP A 531 -28.44 13.55 -5.53
N LYS A 532 -29.35 13.97 -4.63
CA LYS A 532 -29.00 14.85 -3.49
C LYS A 532 -28.10 14.17 -2.46
N LEU A 533 -28.31 12.87 -2.23
CA LEU A 533 -27.45 12.07 -1.35
C LEU A 533 -26.04 11.96 -1.95
N TYR A 534 -25.91 11.72 -3.26
CA TYR A 534 -24.62 11.69 -3.95
C TYR A 534 -23.92 13.05 -3.90
N ASP A 535 -24.64 14.16 -4.09
CA ASP A 535 -24.06 15.51 -3.95
C ASP A 535 -23.49 15.75 -2.55
N THR A 536 -24.11 15.16 -1.52
CA THR A 536 -23.63 15.24 -0.13
C THR A 536 -22.41 14.34 0.06
N ARG A 537 -22.52 13.07 -0.32
CA ARG A 537 -21.43 12.08 -0.17
C ARG A 537 -20.18 12.45 -0.97
N ARG A 538 -20.32 13.02 -2.17
CA ARG A 538 -19.20 13.53 -2.99
C ARG A 538 -18.44 14.65 -2.29
N LYS A 539 -19.11 15.54 -1.55
CA LYS A 539 -18.42 16.63 -0.83
C LYS A 539 -17.53 16.10 0.29
N ASP A 540 -18.00 15.11 1.03
CA ASP A 540 -17.30 14.51 2.17
C ASP A 540 -16.43 13.30 1.76
N PHE A 541 -16.27 13.05 0.47
CA PHE A 541 -15.59 11.86 -0.02
C PHE A 541 -14.08 11.93 0.24
N TRP A 542 -13.55 10.94 0.98
CA TRP A 542 -12.16 10.88 1.41
C TRP A 542 -11.15 11.05 0.26
N LEU A 543 -11.47 10.52 -0.92
CA LEU A 543 -10.57 10.58 -2.08
C LEU A 543 -10.34 12.02 -2.55
N ASN A 544 -11.31 12.92 -2.37
CA ASN A 544 -11.13 14.33 -2.72
C ASN A 544 -10.04 14.99 -1.87
N ASN A 545 -9.90 14.59 -0.61
CA ASN A 545 -8.82 15.07 0.26
C ASN A 545 -7.46 14.51 -0.18
N VAL A 546 -7.43 13.24 -0.60
CA VAL A 546 -6.21 12.57 -1.10
C VAL A 546 -5.74 13.19 -2.42
N LEU A 547 -6.66 13.49 -3.35
CA LEU A 547 -6.34 14.01 -4.69
C LEU A 547 -6.02 15.50 -4.70
N ASN A 548 -6.75 16.32 -3.94
CA ASN A 548 -6.54 17.77 -3.95
C ASN A 548 -5.23 18.17 -3.23
N GLY A 549 -4.55 17.22 -2.59
CA GLY A 549 -3.34 17.50 -1.81
C GLY A 549 -3.58 18.59 -0.77
N THR A 550 -4.84 18.81 -0.36
CA THR A 550 -5.18 19.71 0.73
C THR A 550 -4.66 19.06 1.99
N GLU A 551 -3.38 19.34 2.25
CA GLU A 551 -2.73 19.23 3.53
C GLU A 551 -3.61 20.01 4.53
N THR A 552 -4.61 19.34 5.11
CA THR A 552 -4.90 19.62 6.50
C THR A 552 -3.55 19.51 7.19
N PHE A 553 -3.06 20.63 7.74
CA PHE A 553 -1.81 20.66 8.50
C PHE A 553 -1.87 19.50 9.48
N ASN A 554 -1.15 18.44 9.16
CA ASN A 554 -1.27 17.20 9.91
C ASN A 554 -0.71 17.49 11.32
N SER A 555 -1.19 16.80 12.35
CA SER A 555 -0.68 16.99 13.72
C SER A 555 0.86 16.93 13.78
N LEU A 556 1.46 16.10 12.92
CA LEU A 556 2.90 15.99 12.70
C LEU A 556 3.57 17.29 12.21
N MET A 557 2.94 18.04 11.28
CA MET A 557 3.51 19.29 10.77
C MET A 557 3.50 20.37 11.86
N ILE A 558 2.44 20.41 12.68
CA ILE A 558 2.37 21.31 13.84
C ILE A 558 3.49 20.98 14.83
N ILE A 559 3.72 19.69 15.11
CA ILE A 559 4.83 19.24 15.98
C ILE A 559 6.18 19.68 15.40
N MET A 560 6.43 19.45 14.11
CA MET A 560 7.67 19.87 13.45
C MET A 560 7.88 21.40 13.50
N MET A 561 6.81 22.19 13.35
CA MET A 561 6.87 23.65 13.49
C MET A 561 7.23 24.07 14.92
N ILE A 562 6.69 23.39 15.93
CA ILE A 562 7.04 23.61 17.34
C ILE A 562 8.52 23.26 17.59
N ILE A 563 9.00 22.12 17.07
CA ILE A 563 10.41 21.71 17.18
C ILE A 563 11.31 22.76 16.50
N ALA A 564 10.97 23.21 15.30
CA ALA A 564 11.73 24.24 14.59
C ALA A 564 11.79 25.55 15.39
N PHE A 565 10.67 25.98 15.98
CA PHE A 565 10.60 27.15 16.85
C PHE A 565 11.50 27.03 18.10
N ILE A 566 11.43 25.89 18.81
CA ILE A 566 12.26 25.62 19.99
C ILE A 566 13.74 25.57 19.60
N ALA A 567 14.08 24.94 18.48
CA ALA A 567 15.45 24.91 17.97
C ALA A 567 15.98 26.32 17.64
N GLY A 568 15.11 27.21 17.16
CA GLY A 568 15.40 28.63 16.99
C GLY A 568 15.75 29.32 18.31
N LEU A 569 14.95 29.08 19.36
CA LEU A 569 15.20 29.61 20.70
C LEU A 569 16.53 29.11 21.29
N ILE A 570 16.83 27.81 21.15
CA ILE A 570 18.07 27.21 21.63
C ILE A 570 19.28 27.78 20.86
N SER A 571 19.12 28.02 19.56
CA SER A 571 20.17 28.58 18.71
C SER A 571 20.64 29.96 19.18
N PHE A 572 19.80 30.72 19.88
CA PHE A 572 20.18 32.01 20.47
C PHE A 572 21.28 31.88 21.53
N ILE A 573 21.31 30.76 22.27
CA ILE A 573 22.29 30.50 23.35
C ILE A 573 23.62 29.95 22.79
N SER A 574 23.67 29.65 21.48
CA SER A 574 24.85 29.10 20.83
C SER A 574 26.05 30.05 20.96
N PRO A 575 27.26 29.56 21.29
CA PRO A 575 28.45 30.38 21.47
C PRO A 575 28.80 31.27 20.26
N CYS A 576 28.24 30.98 19.08
CA CYS A 576 28.44 31.73 17.85
C CYS A 576 27.61 33.01 17.71
N THR A 577 26.47 33.13 18.42
CA THR A 577 25.57 34.30 18.35
C THR A 577 26.02 35.41 19.30
N LEU A 578 26.64 35.04 20.43
CA LEU A 578 27.09 35.93 21.48
C LEU A 578 28.07 37.03 21.01
N PRO A 579 29.01 36.77 20.09
CA PRO A 579 29.95 37.79 19.58
C PRO A 579 29.32 38.83 18.64
N ILE A 580 28.20 38.48 18.00
CA ILE A 580 27.50 39.33 17.03
C ILE A 580 26.38 40.13 17.71
N LEU A 581 25.94 39.68 18.89
CA LEU A 581 24.96 40.37 19.72
C LEU A 581 25.32 41.85 19.98
N PRO A 582 26.59 42.25 20.29
CA PRO A 582 26.98 43.66 20.41
C PRO A 582 26.82 44.47 19.12
N ALA A 583 27.01 43.85 17.95
CA ALA A 583 26.83 44.52 16.65
C ALA A 583 25.34 44.77 16.34
N TYR A 584 24.47 43.79 16.62
CA TYR A 584 23.01 43.95 16.50
C TYR A 584 22.48 44.99 17.50
N ILE A 585 22.91 44.94 18.75
CA ILE A 585 22.51 45.92 19.78
C ILE A 585 23.04 47.31 19.43
N GLY A 586 24.28 47.44 18.97
CA GLY A 586 24.85 48.70 18.51
C GLY A 586 24.11 49.31 17.31
N TYR A 587 23.56 48.46 16.43
CA TYR A 587 22.65 48.87 15.36
C TYR A 587 21.27 49.29 15.91
N ALA A 588 20.67 48.48 16.79
CA ALA A 588 19.35 48.74 17.37
C ALA A 588 19.32 50.02 18.23
N LEU A 589 20.39 50.32 18.96
CA LEU A 589 20.51 51.49 19.84
C LEU A 589 20.83 52.79 19.10
N LYS A 590 21.23 52.77 17.81
CA LYS A 590 21.48 53.97 16.98
C LYS A 590 20.19 54.68 16.51
N THR A 591 19.02 54.24 16.98
CA THR A 591 17.68 54.66 16.52
C THR A 591 16.88 55.38 17.62
N SER A 592 15.97 56.29 17.23
CA SER A 592 15.09 57.03 18.15
C SER A 592 14.19 56.12 19.02
N LYS A 593 13.76 56.63 20.19
CA LYS A 593 13.04 55.85 21.20
C LYS A 593 11.75 55.17 20.69
N LYS A 594 11.09 55.72 19.68
CA LYS A 594 9.79 55.26 19.15
C LYS A 594 9.88 54.15 18.08
N ASN A 595 11.04 53.96 17.43
CA ASN A 595 11.15 53.15 16.22
C ASN A 595 11.95 51.83 16.36
N ILE A 596 12.46 51.50 17.55
CA ILE A 596 13.29 50.28 17.75
C ILE A 596 12.51 49.00 17.42
N PHE A 597 11.26 48.88 17.87
CA PHE A 597 10.44 47.70 17.59
C PHE A 597 10.25 47.49 16.07
N ILE A 598 9.93 48.56 15.33
CA ILE A 598 9.75 48.53 13.88
C ILE A 598 11.05 48.13 13.17
N MET A 599 12.20 48.61 13.63
CA MET A 599 13.49 48.26 13.04
C MET A 599 13.94 46.84 13.36
N SER A 600 13.63 46.33 14.55
CA SER A 600 13.88 44.93 14.91
C SER A 600 12.95 43.97 14.15
N VAL A 601 11.70 44.37 13.91
CA VAL A 601 10.78 43.62 13.03
C VAL A 601 11.28 43.62 11.59
N SER A 602 11.76 44.77 11.08
CA SER A 602 12.34 44.83 9.74
C SER A 602 13.61 43.98 9.59
N PHE A 603 14.42 43.90 10.64
CA PHE A 603 15.57 42.99 10.71
C PHE A 603 15.13 41.53 10.67
N PHE A 604 14.11 41.18 11.45
CA PHE A 604 13.51 39.84 11.44
C PHE A 604 13.00 39.44 10.06
N ILE A 605 12.28 40.32 9.37
CA ILE A 605 11.78 40.02 8.01
C ILE A 605 12.94 39.69 7.06
N GLY A 606 14.06 40.42 7.17
CA GLY A 606 15.26 40.16 6.35
C GLY A 606 15.90 38.81 6.64
N LEU A 607 16.01 38.45 7.93
CA LEU A 607 16.53 37.17 8.39
C LEU A 607 15.63 35.99 7.97
N SER A 608 14.32 36.17 8.17
CA SER A 608 13.29 35.19 7.89
C SER A 608 13.20 34.89 6.40
N LEU A 609 13.29 35.92 5.54
CA LEU A 609 13.30 35.75 4.09
C LEU A 609 14.48 34.89 3.62
N VAL A 610 15.68 35.13 4.15
CA VAL A 610 16.86 34.31 3.79
C VAL A 610 16.69 32.85 4.23
N PHE A 611 16.24 32.60 5.47
CA PHE A 611 16.04 31.24 5.95
C PHE A 611 14.89 30.51 5.27
N SER A 612 13.76 31.18 5.01
CA SER A 612 12.66 30.59 4.26
C SER A 612 13.05 30.25 2.82
N LEU A 613 13.83 31.11 2.15
CA LEU A 613 14.37 30.80 0.83
C LEU A 613 15.33 29.59 0.86
N LEU A 614 16.22 29.54 1.86
CA LEU A 614 17.09 28.38 2.06
C LEU A 614 16.27 27.09 2.28
N GLY A 615 15.16 27.16 3.00
CA GLY A 615 14.23 26.05 3.24
C GLY A 615 13.47 25.62 2.00
N MET A 616 13.01 26.55 1.18
CA MET A 616 12.39 26.26 -0.11
C MET A 616 13.37 25.56 -1.06
N THR A 617 14.66 25.94 -1.00
CA THR A 617 15.70 25.31 -1.83
C THR A 617 16.25 24.00 -1.25
N SER A 618 15.95 23.67 0.02
CA SER A 618 16.52 22.50 0.69
C SER A 618 16.01 21.18 0.13
N THR A 619 14.80 21.16 -0.42
CA THR A 619 14.22 19.98 -1.06
C THR A 619 15.00 19.57 -2.31
N ILE A 620 15.58 20.54 -3.03
CA ILE A 620 16.40 20.31 -4.24
C ILE A 620 17.87 20.04 -3.85
N LEU A 621 18.40 20.81 -2.90
CA LEU A 621 19.82 20.75 -2.52
C LEU A 621 20.16 19.66 -1.49
N GLY A 622 19.16 19.09 -0.80
CA GLY A 622 19.35 18.16 0.31
C GLY A 622 20.11 16.89 -0.09
N GLY A 623 19.82 16.32 -1.27
CA GLY A 623 20.53 15.15 -1.80
C GLY A 623 22.01 15.44 -2.10
N PHE A 624 22.29 16.58 -2.72
CA PHE A 624 23.66 17.04 -3.03
C PHE A 624 24.46 17.39 -1.77
N LEU A 625 23.81 18.05 -0.79
CA LEU A 625 24.41 18.39 0.50
C LEU A 625 24.77 17.12 1.27
N LYS A 626 23.87 16.12 1.34
CA LYS A 626 24.08 14.86 2.07
C LYS A 626 25.32 14.08 1.60
N GLN A 627 25.60 14.08 0.30
CA GLN A 627 26.80 13.42 -0.26
C GLN A 627 28.10 14.18 0.03
N ASN A 628 28.05 15.50 0.20
CA ASN A 628 29.23 16.37 0.29
C ASN A 628 29.43 17.02 1.68
N ILE A 629 28.68 16.59 2.72
CA ILE A 629 28.73 17.13 4.09
C ILE A 629 30.18 17.28 4.62
N PRO A 630 31.09 16.30 4.47
CA PRO A 630 32.44 16.43 5.01
C PRO A 630 33.23 17.59 4.40
N LEU A 631 33.11 17.78 3.08
CA LEU A 631 33.78 18.85 2.34
C LEU A 631 33.27 20.23 2.80
N PHE A 632 31.95 20.40 2.88
CA PHE A 632 31.34 21.65 3.33
C PHE A 632 31.69 21.98 4.78
N THR A 633 31.75 20.98 5.65
CA THR A 633 32.11 21.14 7.06
C THR A 633 33.57 21.60 7.22
N GLN A 634 34.48 21.05 6.41
CA GLN A 634 35.89 21.48 6.38
C GLN A 634 36.04 22.92 5.87
N ILE A 635 35.35 23.28 4.78
CA ILE A 635 35.37 24.65 4.24
C ILE A 635 34.82 25.63 5.29
N ALA A 636 33.70 25.31 5.93
CA ALA A 636 33.10 26.14 6.97
C ALA A 636 34.03 26.33 8.18
N GLY A 637 34.65 25.25 8.67
CA GLY A 637 35.61 25.32 9.78
C GLY A 637 36.84 26.18 9.45
N ALA A 638 37.38 26.07 8.23
CA ALA A 638 38.50 26.90 7.77
C ALA A 638 38.14 28.39 7.69
N LEU A 639 36.95 28.71 7.16
CA LEU A 639 36.43 30.09 7.10
C LEU A 639 36.21 30.69 8.50
N ILE A 640 35.71 29.91 9.45
CA ILE A 640 35.49 30.33 10.85
C ILE A 640 36.83 30.65 11.53
N ILE A 641 37.88 29.85 11.31
CA ILE A 641 39.23 30.14 11.82
C ILE A 641 39.76 31.45 11.22
N LEU A 642 39.65 31.62 9.90
CA LEU A 642 40.09 32.84 9.21
C LEU A 642 39.37 34.09 9.76
N LEU A 643 38.05 33.98 9.99
CA LEU A 643 37.25 35.05 10.60
C LEU A 643 37.70 35.34 12.04
N GLY A 644 38.00 34.31 12.83
CA GLY A 644 38.53 34.46 14.19
C GLY A 644 39.87 35.20 14.22
N ILE A 645 40.80 34.82 13.34
CA ILE A 645 42.11 35.50 13.17
C ILE A 645 41.89 36.96 12.75
N TYR A 646 40.99 37.21 11.80
CA TYR A 646 40.65 38.55 11.34
C TYR A 646 40.13 39.44 12.48
N ILE A 647 39.24 38.92 13.35
CA ILE A 647 38.74 39.64 14.53
C ILE A 647 39.87 39.96 15.52
N LEU A 648 40.87 39.07 15.67
CA LEU A 648 42.03 39.28 16.56
C LEU A 648 42.99 40.37 16.07
N THR A 649 43.01 40.71 14.77
CA THR A 649 43.83 41.82 14.26
C THR A 649 43.33 43.21 14.67
N GLY A 650 42.22 43.30 15.42
CA GLY A 650 41.67 44.55 15.95
C GLY A 650 41.04 45.46 14.90
N ILE A 651 41.00 45.05 13.63
CA ILE A 651 40.23 45.72 12.59
C ILE A 651 38.72 45.52 12.83
N GLY A 652 38.33 44.45 13.53
CA GLY A 652 36.94 44.13 13.86
C GLY A 652 36.01 44.16 12.65
N PHE A 653 34.69 44.18 12.88
CA PHE A 653 33.71 44.45 11.82
C PHE A 653 33.62 45.95 11.45
N SER A 654 34.60 46.76 11.84
CA SER A 654 34.59 48.21 11.59
C SER A 654 34.72 48.58 10.10
N GLY A 655 35.17 47.65 9.26
CA GLY A 655 35.17 47.79 7.80
C GLY A 655 33.78 47.93 7.16
N PHE A 656 32.70 47.61 7.89
CA PHE A 656 31.32 47.88 7.46
C PHE A 656 30.86 49.33 7.71
N ASN A 657 31.73 50.22 8.21
CA ASN A 657 31.40 51.66 8.37
C ASN A 657 31.00 52.35 7.05
N VAL A 658 31.24 51.74 5.90
CA VAL A 658 30.82 52.25 4.58
C VAL A 658 29.29 52.29 4.41
N TYR A 659 28.52 51.52 5.18
CA TYR A 659 27.04 51.53 5.15
C TYR A 659 26.38 52.24 6.35
N ALA A 660 27.16 52.80 7.27
CA ALA A 660 26.68 53.36 8.54
C ALA A 660 25.83 54.64 8.40
N ASN A 661 25.73 55.25 7.21
CA ASN A 661 24.88 56.42 6.96
C ASN A 661 23.49 56.10 6.37
N LYS A 662 23.21 54.86 5.93
CA LYS A 662 21.87 54.43 5.46
C LYS A 662 21.09 53.58 6.48
N SER A 663 21.66 53.31 7.64
CA SER A 663 21.15 52.40 8.68
C SER A 663 20.03 52.97 9.58
N LYS A 664 19.42 54.11 9.21
CA LYS A 664 18.28 54.72 9.94
C LYS A 664 16.91 54.41 9.31
N THR A 665 16.87 53.60 8.26
CA THR A 665 15.66 53.30 7.47
C THR A 665 15.24 51.83 7.61
N ILE A 666 13.96 51.54 7.39
CA ILE A 666 13.40 50.18 7.39
C ILE A 666 14.18 49.27 6.43
N ILE A 667 14.48 49.75 5.22
CA ILE A 667 15.27 49.02 4.21
C ILE A 667 16.67 48.65 4.73
N GLY A 668 17.30 49.54 5.51
CA GLY A 668 18.58 49.26 6.16
C GLY A 668 18.49 48.09 7.16
N GLY A 669 17.37 47.97 7.88
CA GLY A 669 17.11 46.83 8.77
C GLY A 669 16.95 45.53 8.03
N LEU A 670 16.18 45.54 6.93
CA LEU A 670 15.98 44.37 6.07
C LEU A 670 17.32 43.84 5.51
N LEU A 671 18.14 44.71 4.92
CA LEU A 671 19.41 44.32 4.32
C LEU A 671 20.42 43.83 5.36
N THR A 672 20.44 44.46 6.55
CA THR A 672 21.29 44.03 7.66
C THR A 672 20.86 42.65 8.18
N GLY A 673 19.55 42.41 8.29
CA GLY A 673 18.97 41.11 8.64
C GLY A 673 19.31 40.01 7.64
N ALA A 674 19.17 40.30 6.34
CA ALA A 674 19.52 39.35 5.28
C ALA A 674 21.03 39.03 5.26
N THR A 675 21.88 40.06 5.37
CA THR A 675 23.35 39.90 5.38
C THR A 675 23.79 39.06 6.59
N LEU A 676 23.21 39.31 7.76
CA LEU A 676 23.50 38.53 8.96
C LEU A 676 22.93 37.11 8.90
N GLY A 677 21.78 36.88 8.25
CA GLY A 677 21.27 35.53 8.01
C GLY A 677 22.24 34.67 7.19
N ILE A 678 22.82 35.24 6.14
CA ILE A 678 23.86 34.57 5.35
C ILE A 678 25.12 34.33 6.19
N ALA A 679 25.57 35.34 6.96
CA ALA A 679 26.75 35.22 7.82
C ALA A 679 26.56 34.26 9.01
N TRP A 680 25.35 34.05 9.49
CA TRP A 680 25.02 33.12 10.60
C TRP A 680 24.89 31.66 10.16
N THR A 681 24.67 31.39 8.88
CA THR A 681 24.45 30.05 8.32
C THR A 681 25.58 29.04 8.66
N PRO A 682 26.89 29.38 8.58
CA PRO A 682 27.97 28.44 8.90
C PRO A 682 28.05 28.05 10.38
N CYS A 683 27.64 28.96 11.27
CA CYS A 683 27.82 28.83 12.71
C CYS A 683 26.64 28.18 13.44
N ILE A 684 25.45 28.21 12.83
CA ILE A 684 24.27 27.46 13.27
C ILE A 684 24.11 26.16 12.47
N GLY A 685 25.09 25.87 11.60
CA GLY A 685 25.13 24.77 10.65
C GLY A 685 24.55 23.46 11.19
N PRO A 686 24.96 22.92 12.35
CA PRO A 686 24.43 21.64 12.82
C PRO A 686 22.92 21.65 13.12
N ILE A 687 22.40 22.69 13.77
CA ILE A 687 20.96 22.79 14.10
C ILE A 687 20.16 23.10 12.83
N LEU A 688 20.67 24.03 12.02
CA LEU A 688 20.05 24.42 10.76
C LEU A 688 20.01 23.24 9.77
N VAL A 689 21.06 22.43 9.69
CA VAL A 689 21.14 21.22 8.89
C VAL A 689 20.12 20.19 9.37
N SER A 690 19.96 19.98 10.68
CA SER A 690 18.93 19.10 11.21
C SER A 690 17.52 19.52 10.77
N ILE A 691 17.23 20.83 10.78
CA ILE A 691 15.92 21.35 10.33
C ILE A 691 15.79 21.30 8.81
N LEU A 692 16.86 21.55 8.04
CA LEU A 692 16.87 21.42 6.59
C LEU A 692 16.64 19.97 6.14
N ILE A 693 17.21 19.00 6.87
CA ILE A 693 16.96 17.58 6.67
C ILE A 693 15.51 17.26 7.01
N LEU A 694 15.00 17.74 8.15
CA LEU A 694 13.60 17.60 8.53
C LEU A 694 12.65 18.22 7.49
N ALA A 695 13.01 19.37 6.92
CA ALA A 695 12.27 20.01 5.84
C ALA A 695 12.33 19.21 4.53
N SER A 696 13.43 18.49 4.27
CA SER A 696 13.58 17.65 3.09
C SER A 696 12.73 16.38 3.13
N THR A 697 12.40 15.85 4.31
CA THR A 697 11.52 14.68 4.45
C THR A 697 10.05 15.01 4.19
N VAL A 698 9.65 16.27 4.35
CA VAL A 698 8.27 16.73 4.10
C VAL A 698 7.98 16.88 2.59
N GLY A 699 9.00 16.91 1.72
CA GLY A 699 8.87 16.83 0.26
C GLY A 699 8.20 18.04 -0.43
N ASN A 700 7.77 19.07 0.31
CA ASN A 700 7.11 20.27 -0.21
C ASN A 700 7.99 21.52 0.05
N PHE A 701 8.24 22.33 -0.99
CA PHE A 701 9.03 23.55 -0.91
C PHE A 701 8.41 24.59 0.05
N LEU A 702 7.07 24.67 0.09
CA LEU A 702 6.35 25.62 0.94
C LEU A 702 6.49 25.23 2.42
N SER A 703 6.37 23.94 2.74
CA SER A 703 6.49 23.41 4.09
C SER A 703 7.92 23.56 4.62
N GLY A 704 8.94 23.36 3.78
CA GLY A 704 10.34 23.65 4.14
C GLY A 704 10.59 25.14 4.42
N GLY A 705 9.99 26.01 3.61
CA GLY A 705 10.01 27.46 3.85
C GLY A 705 9.32 27.87 5.14
N LEU A 706 8.19 27.24 5.48
CA LEU A 706 7.41 27.48 6.70
C LEU A 706 8.13 26.98 7.96
N LEU A 707 8.81 25.83 7.91
CA LEU A 707 9.59 25.32 9.04
C LEU A 707 10.74 26.27 9.39
N LEU A 708 11.48 26.75 8.39
CA LEU A 708 12.57 27.71 8.63
C LEU A 708 12.06 29.13 8.95
N PHE A 709 10.86 29.47 8.49
CA PHE A 709 10.16 30.66 8.95
C PHE A 709 9.90 30.56 10.47
N MET A 710 9.34 29.46 10.96
CA MET A 710 9.11 29.23 12.40
C MET A 710 10.40 29.20 13.22
N TYR A 711 11.45 28.57 12.69
CA TYR A 711 12.79 28.62 13.26
C TYR A 711 13.31 30.07 13.41
N SER A 712 13.15 30.89 12.36
CA SER A 712 13.60 32.29 12.39
C SER A 712 12.84 33.12 13.43
N ILE A 713 11.56 32.83 13.67
CA ILE A 713 10.76 33.45 14.74
C ILE A 713 11.35 33.10 16.10
N GLY A 714 11.61 31.80 16.33
CA GLY A 714 12.22 31.32 17.58
C GLY A 714 13.55 32.00 17.89
N LEU A 715 14.40 32.20 16.88
CA LEU A 715 15.69 32.89 17.05
C LEU A 715 15.54 34.40 17.33
N SER A 716 14.49 35.03 16.78
CA SER A 716 14.36 36.49 16.78
C SER A 716 13.68 37.05 18.02
N ILE A 717 12.80 36.27 18.67
CA ILE A 717 12.11 36.70 19.91
C ILE A 717 13.11 37.09 21.01
N PRO A 718 14.12 36.26 21.37
CA PRO A 718 15.12 36.62 22.37
C PRO A 718 15.92 37.88 22.00
N LEU A 719 16.25 38.06 20.72
CA LEU A 719 16.98 39.24 20.23
C LEU A 719 16.18 40.53 20.37
N ILE A 720 14.88 40.48 20.04
CA ILE A 720 13.96 41.61 20.22
C ILE A 720 13.85 41.94 21.71
N LEU A 721 13.61 40.93 22.56
CA LEU A 721 13.50 41.11 24.01
C LEU A 721 14.78 41.69 24.62
N ALA A 722 15.96 41.19 24.22
CA ALA A 722 17.25 41.71 24.67
C ALA A 722 17.45 43.18 24.28
N SER A 723 17.12 43.54 23.03
CA SER A 723 17.24 44.92 22.55
C SER A 723 16.30 45.90 23.27
N LEU A 724 15.09 45.47 23.60
CA LEU A 724 14.12 46.27 24.37
C LEU A 724 14.52 46.42 25.84
N TYR A 725 15.04 45.34 26.45
CA TYR A 725 15.50 45.34 27.84
C TYR A 725 16.71 46.27 28.04
N MET A 726 17.71 46.18 27.15
CA MET A 726 18.94 46.97 27.25
C MET A 726 18.71 48.47 27.09
N LYS A 727 17.78 48.87 26.22
CA LYS A 727 17.37 50.27 26.07
C LYS A 727 16.77 50.87 27.35
N ARG A 728 16.18 50.04 28.23
CA ARG A 728 15.58 50.47 29.49
C ARG A 728 16.61 50.61 30.63
N HIS A 729 17.80 50.03 30.46
CA HIS A 729 18.87 49.97 31.46
C HIS A 729 20.25 50.25 30.84
N ASP A 730 20.36 51.39 30.13
CA ASP A 730 21.57 51.81 29.40
C ASP A 730 22.80 52.01 30.31
N ASP A 731 22.59 52.22 31.62
CA ASP A 731 23.63 52.42 32.66
C ASP A 731 23.89 51.18 33.55
N SER A 732 23.42 49.99 33.18
CA SER A 732 23.60 48.79 34.00
C SER A 732 25.02 48.22 33.96
N LYS A 733 25.47 47.59 35.06
CA LYS A 733 26.74 46.81 35.14
C LYS A 733 26.88 45.79 33.98
N LEU A 734 25.76 45.29 33.45
CA LEU A 734 25.70 44.35 32.33
C LEU A 734 26.24 44.96 31.02
N TRP A 735 25.98 46.24 30.75
CA TRP A 735 26.46 46.93 29.55
C TRP A 735 27.97 47.16 29.57
N ASN A 736 28.53 47.48 30.74
CA ASN A 736 29.97 47.61 30.92
C ASN A 736 30.70 46.25 30.81
N ILE A 737 30.04 45.15 31.17
CA ILE A 737 30.55 43.79 30.94
C ILE A 737 30.52 43.43 29.45
N LEU A 738 29.43 43.76 28.73
CA LEU A 738 29.27 43.47 27.30
C LEU A 738 30.14 44.34 26.36
N LYS A 739 30.44 45.60 26.72
CA LYS A 739 31.40 46.44 25.99
C LYS A 739 32.85 45.98 26.16
N GLY A 740 33.16 45.26 27.23
CA GLY A 740 34.51 44.83 27.56
C GLY A 740 35.46 45.98 27.94
N LYS A 741 36.57 45.63 28.61
CA LYS A 741 37.64 46.59 28.91
C LYS A 741 38.49 46.81 27.65
N MET A 742 38.85 48.06 27.37
CA MET A 742 39.75 48.44 26.28
C MET A 742 41.18 48.00 26.63
N ILE A 743 41.76 47.17 25.78
CA ILE A 743 43.15 46.72 25.90
C ILE A 743 43.92 47.33 24.75
N LYS A 744 44.85 48.24 25.05
CA LYS A 744 45.76 48.84 24.06
C LYS A 744 47.03 48.02 24.03
N THR A 745 47.35 47.42 22.89
CA THR A 745 48.58 46.64 22.71
C THR A 745 49.30 47.05 21.43
N LYS A 746 50.64 47.04 21.45
CA LYS A 746 51.48 47.34 20.28
C LYS A 746 51.90 46.04 19.61
N VAL A 747 51.38 45.79 18.42
CA VAL A 747 51.80 44.66 17.58
C VAL A 747 52.38 45.23 16.29
N TRP A 748 53.64 44.90 15.98
CA TRP A 748 54.31 45.26 14.72
C TRP A 748 54.20 46.74 14.32
N LYS A 749 54.48 47.65 15.27
CA LYS A 749 54.51 49.12 15.08
C LYS A 749 53.16 49.79 14.74
N LYS A 750 52.02 49.10 14.82
CA LYS A 750 50.68 49.71 14.83
C LYS A 750 50.07 49.66 16.24
N ASP A 751 49.47 50.76 16.66
CA ASP A 751 48.64 50.81 17.86
C ASP A 751 47.30 50.15 17.53
N ILE A 752 47.00 49.02 18.18
CA ILE A 752 45.73 48.31 17.98
C ILE A 752 44.93 48.41 19.29
N GLU A 753 43.73 48.97 19.19
CA GLU A 753 42.77 49.08 20.29
C GLU A 753 41.74 47.96 20.16
N ILE A 754 41.78 46.98 21.08
CA ILE A 754 40.89 45.81 21.03
C ILE A 754 40.09 45.74 22.33
N HIS A 755 38.78 45.51 22.22
CA HIS A 755 37.94 45.24 23.39
C HIS A 755 38.17 43.81 23.90
N SER A 756 38.12 43.60 25.21
CA SER A 756 38.27 42.26 25.80
C SER A 756 37.25 41.25 25.28
N THR A 757 36.04 41.70 24.89
CA THR A 757 34.99 40.86 24.32
C THR A 757 35.29 40.43 22.88
N THR A 758 35.91 41.29 22.06
CA THR A 758 36.39 40.93 20.72
C THR A 758 37.56 39.95 20.76
N LEU A 759 38.44 40.05 21.77
CA LEU A 759 39.53 39.10 21.98
C LEU A 759 39.01 37.70 22.35
N ILE A 760 38.11 37.63 23.34
CA ILE A 760 37.48 36.37 23.78
C ILE A 760 36.71 35.73 22.62
N SER A 761 35.98 36.54 21.85
CA SER A 761 35.25 36.07 20.67
C SER A 761 36.20 35.52 19.61
N GLY A 762 37.26 36.24 19.24
CA GLY A 762 38.23 35.78 18.25
C GLY A 762 38.88 34.43 18.61
N ILE A 763 39.26 34.26 19.88
CA ILE A 763 39.80 32.99 20.40
C ILE A 763 38.75 31.87 20.33
N LEU A 764 37.50 32.16 20.73
CA LEU A 764 36.39 31.21 20.68
C LEU A 764 36.08 30.75 19.25
N PHE A 765 36.09 31.66 18.27
CA PHE A 765 35.92 31.34 16.85
C PHE A 765 37.03 30.42 16.33
N ILE A 766 38.29 30.67 16.71
CA ILE A 766 39.41 29.81 16.30
C ILE A 766 39.28 28.40 16.92
N LEU A 767 38.98 28.30 18.21
CA LEU A 767 38.78 27.02 18.90
C LEU A 767 37.61 26.23 18.31
N LEU A 768 36.49 26.91 18.03
CA LEU A 768 35.32 26.30 17.40
C LEU A 768 35.62 25.84 15.97
N GLY A 769 36.26 26.69 15.16
CA GLY A 769 36.65 26.34 13.79
C GLY A 769 37.61 25.15 13.73
N MET A 770 38.55 25.06 14.68
CA MET A 770 39.39 23.86 14.85
C MET A 770 38.58 22.63 15.22
N ALA A 771 37.64 22.73 16.18
CA ALA A 771 36.78 21.62 16.59
C ALA A 771 35.84 21.12 15.48
N ILE A 772 35.44 21.99 14.55
CA ILE A 772 34.68 21.63 13.34
C ILE A 772 35.60 20.93 12.33
N LEU A 773 36.79 21.47 12.07
CA LEU A 773 37.77 20.91 11.12
C LEU A 773 38.29 19.53 11.54
N THR A 774 38.51 19.31 12.83
CA THR A 774 38.97 18.02 13.38
C THR A 774 37.84 17.00 13.56
N GLY A 775 36.58 17.37 13.27
CA GLY A 775 35.42 16.51 13.45
C GLY A 775 35.02 16.24 14.91
N THR A 776 35.66 16.93 15.86
CA THR A 776 35.42 16.77 17.31
C THR A 776 33.97 17.13 17.68
N ILE A 777 33.38 18.12 17.02
CA ILE A 777 31.96 18.48 17.18
C ILE A 777 31.02 17.38 16.69
N THR A 778 31.36 16.72 15.58
CA THR A 778 30.58 15.58 15.05
C THR A 778 30.61 14.40 16.02
N TYR A 779 31.76 14.16 16.66
CA TYR A 779 31.91 13.15 17.71
C TYR A 779 31.11 13.48 18.97
N LEU A 780 31.15 14.73 19.45
CA LEU A 780 30.34 15.22 20.58
C LEU A 780 28.84 15.11 20.29
N ASN A 781 28.39 15.51 19.09
CA ASN A 781 26.99 15.37 18.69
C ASN A 781 26.55 13.91 18.63
N ARG A 782 27.42 13.01 18.18
CA ARG A 782 27.14 11.56 18.19
C ARG A 782 26.98 11.05 19.63
N TYR A 783 27.81 11.52 20.56
CA TYR A 783 27.71 11.15 21.98
C TYR A 783 26.43 11.68 22.64
N VAL A 784 26.03 12.91 22.33
CA VAL A 784 24.76 13.51 22.79
C VAL A 784 23.53 12.83 22.16
N ALA A 785 23.62 12.38 20.90
CA ALA A 785 22.56 11.61 20.24
C ALA A 785 22.34 10.22 20.86
N TYR A 786 23.35 9.63 21.52
CA TYR A 786 23.16 8.40 22.30
C TYR A 786 22.80 8.65 23.78
N ALA A 787 22.61 9.91 24.19
CA ALA A 787 22.25 10.24 25.56
C ALA A 787 20.77 9.90 25.87
N PRO A 788 20.43 9.53 27.12
CA PRO A 788 19.07 9.16 27.54
C PRO A 788 17.99 10.21 27.23
N ILE A 789 18.39 11.48 27.07
CA ILE A 789 17.52 12.63 26.77
C ILE A 789 16.72 12.45 25.47
N GLN A 790 17.30 11.84 24.44
CA GLN A 790 16.58 11.66 23.17
C GLN A 790 15.47 10.60 23.31
N LYS A 791 15.71 9.55 24.07
CA LYS A 791 14.71 8.52 24.43
C LYS A 791 13.57 9.13 25.24
N THR A 792 13.87 10.13 26.07
CA THR A 792 12.86 10.91 26.82
C THR A 792 12.07 11.85 25.91
N MET A 793 12.71 12.51 24.92
CA MET A 793 11.99 13.35 23.94
C MET A 793 11.04 12.53 23.08
N PHE A 794 11.43 11.36 22.59
CA PHE A 794 10.53 10.47 21.84
C PHE A 794 9.34 10.00 22.70
N LYS A 795 9.55 9.71 23.99
CA LYS A 795 8.45 9.41 24.92
C LYS A 795 7.51 10.59 25.18
N ILE A 796 8.03 11.82 25.19
CA ILE A 796 7.22 13.03 25.30
C ILE A 796 6.41 13.25 24.02
N GLU A 797 7.00 12.99 22.86
CA GLU A 797 6.33 13.05 21.55
C GLU A 797 5.19 12.03 21.47
N GLU A 798 5.44 10.79 21.88
CA GLU A 798 4.46 9.71 21.95
C GLU A 798 3.32 10.03 22.95
N PHE A 799 3.65 10.59 24.12
CA PHE A 799 2.67 11.05 25.11
C PHE A 799 1.80 12.21 24.61
N LEU A 800 2.38 13.17 23.89
CA LEU A 800 1.64 14.29 23.31
C LEU A 800 0.74 13.86 22.15
N LEU A 801 1.18 12.89 21.34
CA LEU A 801 0.36 12.29 20.27
C LEU A 801 -0.84 11.52 20.81
N LEU A 802 -0.69 10.86 21.96
CA LEU A 802 -1.79 10.17 22.66
C LEU A 802 -2.78 11.13 23.35
N PHE A 803 -2.36 12.34 23.71
CA PHE A 803 -3.21 13.33 24.36
C PHE A 803 -4.03 14.18 23.36
N LEU A 804 -3.65 14.18 22.08
CA LEU A 804 -4.28 14.94 21.00
C LEU A 804 -5.19 14.10 20.08
N LYS A 805 -5.18 12.78 20.21
CA LYS A 805 -6.24 11.88 19.73
C LYS A 805 -7.32 11.75 20.80
#